data_AF-A0A4R9GI44-F1
#
_entry.id   AF-A0A4R9GI44-F1
#
_cell.length_a   1.000
_cell.length_b   1.000
_cell.length_c   1.000
_cell.angle_alpha   90.00
_cell.angle_beta   90.00
_cell.angle_gamma   90.00
#
_symmetry.space_group_name_H-M   'P 1'
#
loop_
_entity.id
_entity.type
_entity.pdbx_description
1 polymer ?
#
loop_
_entity_poly.entity_id
_entity_poly.type
_entity_poly.pdbx_seq_one_letter_code
_entity_poly.pdbx_strand_id
1 'polypeptide(L)'
;MKVFYTSPALLLLLLGTLLVFPGPQIAKETIEWIKEGESFLKARNYPNAYDSFREAIQKNPQSVRSHLGLSEAALRLHKEKEALRSLNKVLELEPKNKAAVRLKADTLARLGKYEEALSVVRPFLDEDKYDPDLFPVLVEVHLAQGNVEKAAFELNSALSRLPKNREIRMLEARSAALGGNFSKAQTLRNQLEAETSDDPSVFLESGKFLLLWAEKLSGSKRESKIQEAAEKFERSISLYPDEEDALRQLAKTRLYAGRYSDAEELLNRLLNRFPSSTEYLYLRSFARLKKEPESKEAKSDLERIMILDDLDPLTRERAETFALESLAEGNGTRRSLGEYRLQRFRANRNSFLYDLAWAHLTRARELLPNRPEILVLTLEEYKRRGDFPRYFNLLLTLREKFPDNKKYGYAVENNLDHFKKSLSYREGLVKIGNFGIEEDYGRTPPELLVFDPESEDFLSKYPNAPTIVGKALRSFLSKDPRVKAVDLESFQKKGLLDTEPYSGAVPKTEKNFSEIKNSKGEQIRFVASGKLSYKNGALRVEWSLRDHKEEKVLGTFRVYANGRDGLTEATLRSRDKLLALIPAMGRVHRIKEDSIVVNAGIVDGIAKGTVLYLYNSSAKVGEAVVDEADLYTAKAIPTGGEEILRVLAVGNRAYWHRTKGTPANEK
;
A
#
# COMPACT_ATOMS: atom_id res chain seq x y z
N MET A 1 -34.21 31.28 -72.59
CA MET A 1 -33.66 31.57 -73.93
C MET A 1 -32.93 32.90 -73.85
N LYS A 2 -31.59 32.92 -74.05
CA LYS A 2 -30.65 34.09 -74.01
C LYS A 2 -30.61 34.87 -72.66
N VAL A 3 -29.53 34.99 -71.87
CA VAL A 3 -28.07 35.28 -72.05
C VAL A 3 -27.73 36.76 -71.76
N PHE A 4 -26.91 36.95 -70.71
CA PHE A 4 -25.88 37.97 -70.34
C PHE A 4 -25.72 39.27 -71.17
N TYR A 5 -25.22 40.42 -70.65
CA TYR A 5 -24.27 40.72 -69.55
C TYR A 5 -24.80 41.90 -68.65
N THR A 6 -24.13 42.53 -67.64
CA THR A 6 -22.70 42.66 -67.27
C THR A 6 -22.47 42.79 -65.73
N SER A 7 -21.59 43.71 -65.27
CA SER A 7 -21.09 43.96 -63.89
C SER A 7 -20.66 45.47 -63.80
N PRO A 8 -20.10 46.08 -62.71
CA PRO A 8 -19.73 45.55 -61.37
C PRO A 8 -19.91 46.46 -60.10
N ALA A 9 -19.72 45.85 -58.93
CA ALA A 9 -19.00 46.30 -57.71
C ALA A 9 -19.34 47.55 -56.82
N LEU A 10 -19.55 47.25 -55.53
CA LEU A 10 -18.96 47.81 -54.27
C LEU A 10 -19.52 49.05 -53.50
N LEU A 11 -19.37 48.90 -52.17
CA LEU A 11 -19.24 49.88 -51.05
C LEU A 11 -20.49 50.44 -50.30
N LEU A 12 -20.51 50.06 -49.01
CA LEU A 12 -20.98 50.80 -47.81
C LEU A 12 -22.47 51.10 -47.59
N LEU A 13 -23.05 50.40 -46.59
CA LEU A 13 -23.58 51.07 -45.39
C LEU A 13 -23.61 50.11 -44.17
N LEU A 14 -22.98 50.52 -43.06
CA LEU A 14 -23.14 49.89 -41.75
C LEU A 14 -24.48 50.29 -41.12
N LEU A 15 -25.05 49.41 -40.29
CA LEU A 15 -25.38 49.61 -38.86
C LEU A 15 -26.40 48.58 -38.37
N GLY A 16 -26.33 48.16 -37.10
CA GLY A 16 -27.54 47.69 -36.40
C GLY A 16 -27.56 46.32 -35.72
N THR A 17 -26.44 45.73 -35.29
CA THR A 17 -26.47 44.72 -34.21
C THR A 17 -25.61 45.19 -33.04
N LEU A 18 -26.21 45.33 -31.86
CA LEU A 18 -25.52 45.81 -30.67
C LEU A 18 -24.45 44.79 -30.24
N LEU A 19 -23.18 45.16 -30.43
CA LEU A 19 -22.14 44.76 -29.49
C LEU A 19 -22.42 45.46 -28.16
N VAL A 20 -23.16 44.77 -27.27
CA VAL A 20 -23.19 45.14 -25.86
C VAL A 20 -21.80 44.85 -25.30
N PHE A 21 -20.91 45.84 -25.41
CA PHE A 21 -19.68 45.84 -24.65
C PHE A 21 -20.04 45.72 -23.15
N PRO A 22 -19.59 44.68 -22.44
CA PRO A 22 -19.77 44.62 -21.00
C PRO A 22 -19.07 45.84 -20.40
N GLY A 23 -19.86 46.74 -19.80
CA GLY A 23 -19.42 48.09 -19.50
C GLY A 23 -18.29 48.18 -18.44
N PRO A 24 -17.78 49.39 -18.16
CA PRO A 24 -16.68 49.60 -17.20
C PRO A 24 -16.96 49.03 -15.80
N GLN A 25 -18.23 48.83 -15.43
CA GLN A 25 -18.64 48.18 -14.20
C GLN A 25 -18.19 46.70 -14.09
N ILE A 26 -18.31 45.92 -15.17
CA ILE A 26 -17.91 44.50 -15.20
C ILE A 26 -16.38 44.36 -15.11
N ALA A 27 -15.65 45.28 -15.76
CA ALA A 27 -14.20 45.38 -15.61
C ALA A 27 -13.80 45.76 -14.16
N LYS A 28 -14.51 46.70 -13.53
CA LYS A 28 -14.25 47.14 -12.15
C LYS A 28 -14.46 46.01 -11.12
N GLU A 29 -15.61 45.32 -11.17
CA GLU A 29 -15.88 44.18 -10.28
C GLU A 29 -14.84 43.06 -10.45
N THR A 30 -14.46 42.75 -11.70
CA THR A 30 -13.40 41.77 -11.98
C THR A 30 -12.07 42.18 -11.32
N ILE A 31 -11.68 43.46 -11.41
CA ILE A 31 -10.43 43.97 -10.82
C ILE A 31 -10.46 43.92 -9.29
N GLU A 32 -11.61 44.17 -8.66
CA GLU A 32 -11.78 44.07 -7.20
C GLU A 32 -11.58 42.62 -6.72
N TRP A 33 -12.25 41.65 -7.35
CA TRP A 33 -12.04 40.22 -7.05
C TRP A 33 -10.61 39.74 -7.31
N ILE A 34 -9.93 40.22 -8.36
CA ILE A 34 -8.51 39.91 -8.60
C ILE A 34 -7.64 40.46 -7.46
N LYS A 35 -7.82 41.73 -7.06
CA LYS A 35 -7.03 42.34 -5.99
C LYS A 35 -7.22 41.63 -4.66
N GLU A 36 -8.45 41.20 -4.36
CA GLU A 36 -8.75 40.42 -3.17
C GLU A 36 -8.07 39.04 -3.22
N GLY A 37 -8.21 38.32 -4.35
CA GLY A 37 -7.53 37.04 -4.56
C GLY A 37 -6.01 37.13 -4.45
N GLU A 38 -5.39 38.19 -4.98
CA GLU A 38 -3.96 38.45 -4.84
C GLU A 38 -3.55 38.83 -3.42
N SER A 39 -4.41 39.53 -2.68
CA SER A 39 -4.20 39.81 -1.25
C SER A 39 -4.21 38.50 -0.45
N PHE A 40 -5.18 37.61 -0.74
CA PHE A 40 -5.25 36.29 -0.13
C PHE A 40 -4.08 35.38 -0.55
N LEU A 41 -3.58 35.42 -1.79
CA LEU A 41 -2.36 34.71 -2.19
C LEU A 41 -1.13 35.22 -1.42
N LYS A 42 -0.96 36.54 -1.28
CA LYS A 42 0.13 37.14 -0.48
C LYS A 42 0.04 36.73 0.99
N ALA A 43 -1.17 36.62 1.53
CA ALA A 43 -1.43 36.08 2.87
C ALA A 43 -1.34 34.54 2.95
N ARG A 44 -1.14 33.83 1.82
CA ARG A 44 -1.21 32.37 1.65
C ARG A 44 -2.52 31.75 2.16
N ASN A 45 -3.61 32.51 2.09
CA ASN A 45 -4.97 32.05 2.32
C ASN A 45 -5.55 31.50 1.01
N TYR A 46 -5.06 30.33 0.61
CA TYR A 46 -5.40 29.70 -0.67
C TYR A 46 -6.90 29.39 -0.86
N PRO A 47 -7.69 28.97 0.16
CA PRO A 47 -9.14 28.80 0.02
C PRO A 47 -9.84 30.08 -0.46
N ASN A 48 -9.64 31.20 0.25
CA ASN A 48 -10.29 32.45 -0.09
C ASN A 48 -9.75 33.02 -1.42
N ALA A 49 -8.44 32.88 -1.69
CA ALA A 49 -7.86 33.26 -2.98
C ALA A 49 -8.53 32.51 -4.15
N TYR A 50 -8.69 31.18 -4.00
CA TYR A 50 -9.33 30.33 -5.00
C TYR A 50 -10.78 30.76 -5.27
N ASP A 51 -11.56 31.09 -4.22
CA ASP A 51 -12.92 31.57 -4.39
C ASP A 51 -12.97 32.96 -5.06
N SER A 52 -12.18 33.95 -4.59
CA SER A 52 -12.13 35.28 -5.22
C SER A 52 -11.70 35.21 -6.71
N PHE A 53 -10.74 34.36 -7.08
CA PHE A 53 -10.40 34.18 -8.50
C PHE A 53 -11.48 33.46 -9.31
N ARG A 54 -12.22 32.52 -8.71
CA ARG A 54 -13.37 31.89 -9.39
C ARG A 54 -14.48 32.90 -9.66
N GLU A 55 -14.76 33.81 -8.73
CA GLU A 55 -15.71 34.92 -8.95
C GLU A 55 -15.18 35.88 -10.03
N ALA A 56 -13.89 36.22 -10.02
CA ALA A 56 -13.27 37.02 -11.08
C ALA A 56 -13.38 36.37 -12.48
N ILE A 57 -13.27 35.05 -12.58
CA ILE A 57 -13.44 34.30 -13.84
C ILE A 57 -14.90 34.27 -14.28
N GLN A 58 -15.87 34.19 -13.36
CA GLN A 58 -17.29 34.31 -13.71
C GLN A 58 -17.62 35.69 -14.30
N LYS A 59 -17.00 36.76 -13.77
CA LYS A 59 -17.17 38.13 -14.27
C LYS A 59 -16.43 38.39 -15.59
N ASN A 60 -15.23 37.82 -15.75
CA ASN A 60 -14.47 37.87 -17.00
C ASN A 60 -13.77 36.52 -17.31
N PRO A 61 -14.39 35.66 -18.14
CA PRO A 61 -13.84 34.35 -18.49
C PRO A 61 -12.51 34.37 -19.27
N GLN A 62 -12.09 35.53 -19.80
CA GLN A 62 -10.83 35.69 -20.54
C GLN A 62 -9.73 36.38 -19.72
N SER A 63 -9.95 36.59 -18.42
CA SER A 63 -8.94 37.21 -17.54
C SER A 63 -7.77 36.26 -17.28
N VAL A 64 -6.66 36.44 -18.01
CA VAL A 64 -5.40 35.70 -17.81
C VAL A 64 -4.95 35.74 -16.34
N ARG A 65 -4.98 36.93 -15.72
CA ARG A 65 -4.58 37.15 -14.34
C ARG A 65 -5.44 36.36 -13.35
N SER A 66 -6.75 36.22 -13.62
CA SER A 66 -7.64 35.41 -12.79
C SER A 66 -7.42 33.91 -12.98
N HIS A 67 -7.19 33.43 -14.21
CA HIS A 67 -6.86 32.02 -14.45
C HIS A 67 -5.50 31.63 -13.85
N LEU A 68 -4.51 32.52 -13.92
CA LEU A 68 -3.20 32.31 -13.30
C LEU A 68 -3.33 32.25 -11.77
N GLY A 69 -3.99 33.23 -11.15
CA GLY A 69 -4.24 33.25 -9.70
C GLY A 69 -5.07 32.05 -9.22
N LEU A 70 -6.12 31.67 -9.95
CA LEU A 70 -6.90 30.46 -9.67
C LEU A 70 -6.01 29.22 -9.71
N SER A 71 -5.10 29.12 -10.69
CA SER A 71 -4.22 27.95 -10.83
C SER A 71 -3.21 27.83 -9.68
N GLU A 72 -2.65 28.95 -9.22
CA GLU A 72 -1.74 28.97 -8.07
C GLU A 72 -2.49 28.58 -6.79
N ALA A 73 -3.66 29.16 -6.54
CA ALA A 73 -4.49 28.80 -5.40
C ALA A 73 -4.95 27.33 -5.47
N ALA A 74 -5.35 26.83 -6.64
CA ALA A 74 -5.73 25.44 -6.86
C ALA A 74 -4.57 24.46 -6.61
N LEU A 75 -3.34 24.79 -7.05
CA LEU A 75 -2.14 23.98 -6.75
C LEU A 75 -1.90 23.85 -5.24
N ARG A 76 -2.01 24.97 -4.52
CA ARG A 76 -1.82 25.01 -3.07
C ARG A 76 -2.97 24.38 -2.27
N LEU A 77 -4.07 24.03 -2.95
CA LEU A 77 -5.19 23.27 -2.41
C LEU A 77 -5.20 21.79 -2.88
N HIS A 78 -4.12 21.30 -3.50
CA HIS A 78 -4.00 19.94 -4.06
C HIS A 78 -5.13 19.64 -5.07
N LYS A 79 -5.44 20.62 -5.93
CA LYS A 79 -6.41 20.55 -7.04
C LYS A 79 -5.72 20.61 -8.40
N GLU A 80 -4.72 19.75 -8.63
CA GLU A 80 -3.82 19.81 -9.80
C GLU A 80 -4.58 19.75 -11.14
N LYS A 81 -5.64 18.94 -11.23
CA LYS A 81 -6.49 18.84 -12.44
C LYS A 81 -7.25 20.12 -12.77
N GLU A 82 -7.50 20.97 -11.79
CA GLU A 82 -8.12 22.28 -11.98
C GLU A 82 -7.09 23.33 -12.33
N ALA A 83 -5.95 23.33 -11.62
CA ALA A 83 -4.80 24.15 -11.97
C ALA A 83 -4.38 23.95 -13.44
N LEU A 84 -4.22 22.70 -13.90
CA LEU A 84 -3.89 22.41 -15.30
C LEU A 84 -4.92 22.97 -16.30
N ARG A 85 -6.22 22.96 -15.98
CA ARG A 85 -7.26 23.52 -16.86
C ARG A 85 -7.11 25.03 -16.97
N SER A 86 -6.94 25.73 -15.85
CA SER A 86 -6.72 27.18 -15.82
C SER A 86 -5.40 27.58 -16.47
N LEU A 87 -4.32 26.84 -16.25
CA LEU A 87 -3.01 27.06 -16.88
C LEU A 87 -3.03 26.84 -18.40
N ASN A 88 -3.76 25.82 -18.86
CA ASN A 88 -4.00 25.65 -20.30
C ASN A 88 -4.77 26.85 -20.88
N LYS A 89 -5.73 27.43 -20.15
CA LYS A 89 -6.43 28.63 -20.61
C LYS A 89 -5.53 29.87 -20.62
N VAL A 90 -4.62 30.02 -19.65
CA VAL A 90 -3.60 31.09 -19.71
C VAL A 90 -2.72 30.94 -20.95
N LEU A 91 -2.22 29.73 -21.24
CA LEU A 91 -1.33 29.50 -22.38
C LEU A 91 -2.05 29.52 -23.75
N GLU A 92 -3.38 29.37 -23.78
CA GLU A 92 -4.20 29.62 -24.98
C GLU A 92 -4.27 31.12 -25.30
N LEU A 93 -4.36 31.97 -24.27
CA LEU A 93 -4.49 33.43 -24.40
C LEU A 93 -3.13 34.14 -24.52
N GLU A 94 -2.13 33.68 -23.78
CA GLU A 94 -0.76 34.18 -23.76
C GLU A 94 0.24 33.02 -23.89
N PRO A 95 0.53 32.54 -25.13
CA PRO A 95 1.42 31.39 -25.35
C PRO A 95 2.85 31.54 -24.81
N LYS A 96 3.30 32.77 -24.53
CA LYS A 96 4.64 33.08 -23.96
C LYS A 96 4.62 33.41 -22.45
N ASN A 97 3.53 33.16 -21.73
CA ASN A 97 3.43 33.46 -20.29
C ASN A 97 4.31 32.52 -19.44
N LYS A 98 5.52 32.98 -19.06
CA LYS A 98 6.50 32.19 -18.28
C LYS A 98 5.97 31.71 -16.92
N ALA A 99 5.13 32.49 -16.24
CA ALA A 99 4.55 32.08 -14.96
C ALA A 99 3.63 30.86 -15.13
N ALA A 100 2.81 30.84 -16.18
CA ALA A 100 1.97 29.68 -16.50
C ALA A 100 2.77 28.46 -16.96
N VAL A 101 3.86 28.66 -17.71
CA VAL A 101 4.82 27.60 -18.07
C VAL A 101 5.40 26.95 -16.82
N ARG A 102 5.92 27.75 -15.89
CA ARG A 102 6.48 27.31 -14.61
C ARG A 102 5.47 26.53 -13.76
N LEU A 103 4.30 27.10 -13.49
CA LEU A 103 3.26 26.44 -12.70
C LEU A 103 2.75 25.15 -13.37
N LYS A 104 2.62 25.13 -14.70
CA LYS A 104 2.19 23.93 -15.43
C LYS A 104 3.22 22.81 -15.35
N ALA A 105 4.51 23.13 -15.46
CA ALA A 105 5.58 22.15 -15.34
C ALA A 105 5.70 21.58 -13.91
N ASP A 106 5.61 22.40 -12.86
CA ASP A 106 5.53 21.91 -11.47
C ASP A 106 4.29 21.02 -11.26
N THR A 107 3.12 21.44 -11.77
CA THR A 107 1.89 20.64 -11.68
C THR A 107 2.06 19.26 -12.35
N LEU A 108 2.67 19.21 -13.52
CA LEU A 108 2.92 17.96 -14.25
C LEU A 108 3.96 17.09 -13.53
N ALA A 109 4.99 17.69 -12.94
CA ALA A 109 5.99 16.98 -12.13
C ALA A 109 5.38 16.34 -10.87
N ARG A 110 4.51 17.07 -10.14
CA ARG A 110 3.75 16.54 -8.99
C ARG A 110 2.87 15.36 -9.36
N LEU A 111 2.30 15.37 -10.57
CA LEU A 111 1.51 14.27 -11.13
C LEU A 111 2.37 13.11 -11.70
N GLY A 112 3.70 13.17 -11.58
CA GLY A 112 4.63 12.17 -12.13
C GLY A 112 4.78 12.20 -13.66
N LYS A 113 4.22 13.20 -14.33
CA LYS A 113 4.24 13.39 -15.80
C LYS A 113 5.50 14.14 -16.23
N TYR A 114 6.68 13.62 -15.87
CA TYR A 114 7.95 14.33 -16.02
C TYR A 114 8.26 14.75 -17.46
N GLU A 115 8.04 13.89 -18.46
CA GLU A 115 8.30 14.26 -19.86
C GLU A 115 7.31 15.32 -20.40
N GLU A 116 6.07 15.36 -19.92
CA GLU A 116 5.13 16.45 -20.23
C GLU A 116 5.55 17.76 -19.55
N ALA A 117 6.11 17.69 -18.33
CA ALA A 117 6.66 18.87 -17.66
C ALA A 117 7.87 19.42 -18.44
N LEU A 118 8.78 18.55 -18.89
CA LEU A 118 9.94 18.94 -19.67
C LEU A 118 9.56 19.52 -21.05
N SER A 119 8.57 18.96 -21.74
CA SER A 119 8.16 19.46 -23.07
C SER A 119 7.51 20.86 -23.02
N VAL A 120 6.95 21.25 -21.88
CA VAL A 120 6.40 22.60 -21.65
C VAL A 120 7.51 23.63 -21.42
N VAL A 121 8.61 23.27 -20.78
CA VAL A 121 9.71 24.21 -20.43
C VAL A 121 10.78 24.31 -21.51
N ARG A 122 11.16 23.20 -22.18
CA ARG A 122 12.26 23.15 -23.16
C ARG A 122 12.22 24.28 -24.21
N PRO A 123 11.10 24.58 -24.89
CA PRO A 123 11.07 25.60 -25.95
C PRO A 123 11.47 27.01 -25.48
N PHE A 124 11.27 27.33 -24.19
CA PHE A 124 11.68 28.61 -23.61
C PHE A 124 13.18 28.63 -23.26
N LEU A 125 13.73 27.48 -22.87
CA LEU A 125 15.16 27.32 -22.59
C LEU A 125 16.00 27.13 -23.87
N ASP A 126 15.36 26.84 -25.00
CA ASP A 126 15.98 26.95 -26.32
C ASP A 126 16.13 28.43 -26.76
N GLU A 127 15.25 29.34 -26.29
CA GLU A 127 15.39 30.81 -26.47
C GLU A 127 16.41 31.42 -25.47
N ASP A 128 16.33 31.08 -24.18
CA ASP A 128 17.32 31.46 -23.14
C ASP A 128 17.63 30.27 -22.22
N LYS A 129 18.77 29.61 -22.44
CA LYS A 129 19.19 28.42 -21.68
C LYS A 129 19.28 28.66 -20.16
N TYR A 130 19.54 29.89 -19.73
CA TYR A 130 19.71 30.21 -18.30
C TYR A 130 18.70 31.25 -17.84
N ASP A 131 17.47 31.18 -18.37
CA ASP A 131 16.33 31.92 -17.85
C ASP A 131 16.19 31.69 -16.33
N PRO A 132 16.25 32.74 -15.49
CA PRO A 132 16.33 32.59 -14.04
C PRO A 132 15.03 32.08 -13.40
N ASP A 133 13.89 32.15 -14.10
CA ASP A 133 12.58 31.71 -13.62
C ASP A 133 12.28 30.27 -14.05
N LEU A 134 12.74 29.85 -15.25
CA LEU A 134 12.42 28.58 -15.88
C LEU A 134 13.53 27.53 -15.76
N PHE A 135 14.81 27.93 -15.68
CA PHE A 135 15.91 26.99 -15.47
C PHE A 135 15.79 26.20 -14.14
N PRO A 136 15.40 26.80 -12.99
CA PRO A 136 15.16 26.06 -11.76
C PRO A 136 14.13 24.93 -11.94
N VAL A 137 13.08 25.17 -12.72
CA VAL A 137 12.00 24.21 -12.98
C VAL A 137 12.50 23.00 -13.76
N LEU A 138 13.36 23.20 -14.77
CA LEU A 138 14.02 22.10 -15.49
C LEU A 138 14.81 21.19 -14.53
N VAL A 139 15.57 21.80 -13.62
CA VAL A 139 16.36 21.07 -12.61
C VAL A 139 15.46 20.34 -11.62
N GLU A 140 14.41 20.97 -11.12
CA GLU A 140 13.42 20.34 -10.23
C GLU A 140 12.77 19.11 -10.86
N VAL A 141 12.36 19.20 -12.13
CA VAL A 141 11.78 18.06 -12.86
C VAL A 141 12.80 16.93 -12.99
N HIS A 142 14.06 17.23 -13.29
CA HIS A 142 15.11 16.20 -13.34
C HIS A 142 15.42 15.57 -11.98
N LEU A 143 15.42 16.34 -10.89
CA LEU A 143 15.56 15.81 -9.52
C LEU A 143 14.35 14.94 -9.13
N ALA A 144 13.13 15.36 -9.47
CA ALA A 144 11.90 14.60 -9.21
C ALA A 144 11.83 13.29 -10.03
N GLN A 145 12.38 13.30 -11.24
CA GLN A 145 12.56 12.11 -12.09
C GLN A 145 13.65 11.15 -11.57
N GLY A 146 14.48 11.58 -10.61
CA GLY A 146 15.63 10.82 -10.10
C GLY A 146 16.92 10.97 -10.92
N ASN A 147 16.93 11.84 -11.93
CA ASN A 147 18.05 12.09 -12.84
C ASN A 147 19.08 13.07 -12.22
N VAL A 148 19.61 12.70 -11.04
CA VAL A 148 20.45 13.57 -10.20
C VAL A 148 21.75 13.99 -10.89
N GLU A 149 22.40 13.09 -11.62
CA GLU A 149 23.64 13.39 -12.36
C GLU A 149 23.40 14.46 -13.43
N LYS A 150 22.27 14.36 -14.15
CA LYS A 150 21.89 15.36 -15.16
C LYS A 150 21.56 16.70 -14.53
N ALA A 151 20.80 16.71 -13.43
CA ALA A 151 20.52 17.92 -12.66
C ALA A 151 21.81 18.61 -12.21
N ALA A 152 22.78 17.86 -11.65
CA ALA A 152 24.07 18.38 -11.23
C ALA A 152 24.89 18.96 -12.40
N PHE A 153 24.87 18.33 -13.57
CA PHE A 153 25.55 18.82 -14.78
C PHE A 153 24.99 20.16 -15.28
N GLU A 154 23.66 20.28 -15.38
CA GLU A 154 23.02 21.54 -15.78
C GLU A 154 23.26 22.63 -14.72
N LEU A 155 23.14 22.30 -13.43
CA LEU A 155 23.40 23.22 -12.31
C LEU A 155 24.82 23.80 -12.34
N ASN A 156 25.85 22.97 -12.54
CA ASN A 156 27.24 23.44 -12.68
C ASN A 156 27.38 24.46 -13.82
N SER A 157 26.65 24.26 -14.91
CA SER A 157 26.66 25.17 -16.07
C SER A 157 25.96 26.50 -15.74
N ALA A 158 24.80 26.44 -15.09
CA ALA A 158 24.01 27.63 -14.73
C ALA A 158 24.63 28.49 -13.63
N LEU A 159 25.29 27.88 -12.64
CA LEU A 159 25.96 28.62 -11.54
C LEU A 159 27.07 29.55 -12.04
N SER A 160 27.66 29.29 -13.21
CA SER A 160 28.60 30.21 -13.87
C SER A 160 27.94 31.52 -14.36
N ARG A 161 26.63 31.50 -14.63
CA ARG A 161 25.83 32.63 -15.13
C ARG A 161 24.96 33.27 -14.04
N LEU A 162 24.48 32.46 -13.10
CA LEU A 162 23.56 32.84 -12.03
C LEU A 162 24.13 32.53 -10.62
N PRO A 163 25.39 32.92 -10.29
CA PRO A 163 26.06 32.51 -9.06
C PRO A 163 25.39 33.02 -7.77
N LYS A 164 24.54 34.05 -7.87
CA LYS A 164 23.76 34.62 -6.76
C LYS A 164 22.28 34.25 -6.78
N ASN A 165 21.80 33.46 -7.76
CA ASN A 165 20.42 33.00 -7.75
C ASN A 165 20.24 31.98 -6.61
N ARG A 166 19.48 32.38 -5.60
CA ARG A 166 19.28 31.59 -4.37
C ARG A 166 18.52 30.29 -4.63
N GLU A 167 17.54 30.28 -5.55
CA GLU A 167 16.82 29.07 -5.93
C GLU A 167 17.76 28.03 -6.53
N ILE A 168 18.64 28.46 -7.45
CA ILE A 168 19.66 27.59 -8.06
C ILE A 168 20.65 27.06 -7.02
N ARG A 169 21.08 27.86 -6.03
CA ARG A 169 21.93 27.37 -4.93
C ARG A 169 21.22 26.40 -3.99
N MET A 170 19.92 26.58 -3.73
CA MET A 170 19.11 25.59 -2.99
C MET A 170 19.01 24.27 -3.78
N LEU A 171 18.79 24.35 -5.10
CA LEU A 171 18.78 23.18 -5.98
C LEU A 171 20.15 22.50 -6.10
N GLU A 172 21.25 23.24 -6.05
CA GLU A 172 22.60 22.68 -5.95
C GLU A 172 22.80 21.90 -4.65
N ALA A 173 22.41 22.46 -3.51
CA ALA A 173 22.47 21.77 -2.22
C ALA A 173 21.62 20.49 -2.24
N ARG A 174 20.41 20.55 -2.78
CA ARG A 174 19.49 19.41 -2.93
C ARG A 174 20.02 18.35 -3.90
N SER A 175 20.59 18.75 -5.03
CA SER A 175 21.20 17.84 -6.02
C SER A 175 22.46 17.17 -5.45
N ALA A 176 23.29 17.90 -4.71
CA ALA A 176 24.45 17.33 -4.02
C ALA A 176 24.03 16.29 -2.97
N ALA A 177 22.97 16.55 -2.21
CA ALA A 177 22.44 15.64 -1.21
C ALA A 177 21.85 14.36 -1.83
N LEU A 178 21.04 14.49 -2.88
CA LEU A 178 20.48 13.35 -3.63
C LEU A 178 21.58 12.53 -4.31
N GLY A 179 22.70 13.17 -4.68
CA GLY A 179 23.91 12.51 -5.19
C GLY A 179 24.82 11.93 -4.11
N GLY A 180 24.40 11.92 -2.84
CA GLY A 180 25.16 11.39 -1.70
C GLY A 180 26.29 12.27 -1.19
N ASN A 181 26.55 13.43 -1.81
CA ASN A 181 27.56 14.39 -1.35
C ASN A 181 26.99 15.31 -0.25
N PHE A 182 26.71 14.70 0.90
CA PHE A 182 26.18 15.37 2.08
C PHE A 182 27.12 16.49 2.60
N SER A 183 28.44 16.37 2.41
CA SER A 183 29.42 17.40 2.80
C SER A 183 29.27 18.70 1.99
N LYS A 184 29.19 18.59 0.64
CA LYS A 184 28.92 19.75 -0.23
C LYS A 184 27.56 20.37 0.08
N ALA A 185 26.52 19.54 0.19
CA ALA A 185 25.17 20.00 0.53
C ALA A 185 25.11 20.73 1.88
N GLN A 186 25.76 20.19 2.91
CA GLN A 186 25.86 20.77 4.25
C GLN A 186 26.60 22.13 4.25
N THR A 187 27.65 22.27 3.44
CA THR A 187 28.37 23.55 3.26
C THR A 187 27.50 24.59 2.57
N LEU A 188 26.88 24.25 1.44
CA LEU A 188 25.99 25.16 0.69
C LEU A 188 24.80 25.61 1.54
N ARG A 189 24.19 24.69 2.28
CA ARG A 189 23.08 24.96 3.20
C ARG A 189 23.48 25.96 4.29
N ASN A 190 24.64 25.77 4.93
CA ASN A 190 25.12 26.67 5.97
C ASN A 190 25.43 28.08 5.44
N GLN A 191 25.91 28.21 4.20
CA GLN A 191 26.07 29.51 3.54
C GLN A 191 24.71 30.19 3.33
N LEU A 192 23.73 29.46 2.78
CA LEU A 192 22.37 29.98 2.56
C LEU A 192 21.67 30.41 3.87
N GLU A 193 21.79 29.63 4.93
CA GLU A 193 21.27 29.98 6.26
C GLU A 193 21.98 31.22 6.87
N ALA A 194 23.27 31.42 6.60
CA ALA A 194 24.02 32.59 7.08
C ALA A 194 23.71 33.86 6.26
N GLU A 195 23.38 33.72 4.98
CA GLU A 195 23.03 34.83 4.08
C GLU A 195 21.57 35.29 4.24
N THR A 196 20.66 34.45 4.77
CA THR A 196 19.24 34.79 4.95
C THR A 196 18.70 34.25 6.28
N SER A 197 18.31 35.16 7.19
CA SER A 197 17.92 34.81 8.57
C SER A 197 16.40 34.63 8.79
N ASP A 198 15.64 35.06 7.78
CA ASP A 198 14.28 35.56 7.89
C ASP A 198 13.35 35.03 6.77
N ASP A 199 13.85 34.19 5.86
CA ASP A 199 13.01 33.47 4.88
C ASP A 199 12.70 32.03 5.35
N PRO A 200 11.43 31.66 5.59
CA PRO A 200 11.05 30.32 6.04
C PRO A 200 11.43 29.21 5.05
N SER A 201 11.54 29.49 3.75
CA SER A 201 11.79 28.47 2.73
C SER A 201 13.21 27.89 2.78
N VAL A 202 14.22 28.66 3.21
CA VAL A 202 15.58 28.11 3.44
C VAL A 202 15.56 27.09 4.56
N PHE A 203 14.90 27.39 5.66
CA PHE A 203 14.80 26.48 6.80
C PHE A 203 13.95 25.24 6.47
N LEU A 204 12.89 25.39 5.68
CA LEU A 204 12.11 24.27 5.16
C LEU A 204 12.97 23.30 4.31
N GLU A 205 13.70 23.81 3.32
CA GLU A 205 14.56 22.97 2.47
C GLU A 205 15.77 22.41 3.26
N SER A 206 16.29 23.16 4.23
CA SER A 206 17.32 22.69 5.16
C SER A 206 16.86 21.50 6.00
N GLY A 207 15.61 21.53 6.50
CA GLY A 207 14.99 20.42 7.19
C GLY A 207 14.77 19.21 6.27
N LYS A 208 14.23 19.42 5.05
CA LYS A 208 14.07 18.35 4.04
C LYS A 208 15.40 17.69 3.68
N PHE A 209 16.47 18.47 3.52
CA PHE A 209 17.84 17.97 3.33
C PHE A 209 18.30 17.08 4.49
N LEU A 210 18.11 17.53 5.74
CA LEU A 210 18.51 16.77 6.92
C LEU A 210 17.76 15.43 7.02
N LEU A 211 16.51 15.37 6.57
CA LEU A 211 15.76 14.10 6.44
C LEU A 211 16.33 13.18 5.36
N LEU A 212 16.70 13.70 4.19
CA LEU A 212 17.39 12.91 3.15
C LEU A 212 18.72 12.34 3.66
N TRP A 213 19.44 13.07 4.52
CA TRP A 213 20.65 12.57 5.16
C TRP A 213 20.34 11.52 6.23
N ALA A 214 19.34 11.77 7.09
CA ALA A 214 18.89 10.82 8.11
C ALA A 214 18.48 9.46 7.49
N GLU A 215 17.86 9.46 6.32
CA GLU A 215 17.49 8.24 5.58
C GLU A 215 18.71 7.34 5.28
N LYS A 216 19.91 7.91 5.08
CA LYS A 216 21.14 7.16 4.78
C LYS A 216 21.97 6.81 6.02
N LEU A 217 21.45 7.10 7.21
CA LEU A 217 22.12 6.88 8.49
C LEU A 217 21.36 5.84 9.33
N SER A 218 22.02 5.31 10.35
CA SER A 218 21.44 4.39 11.32
C SER A 218 21.80 4.80 12.76
N GLY A 219 21.03 4.29 13.73
CA GLY A 219 21.22 4.57 15.16
C GLY A 219 21.23 6.06 15.49
N SER A 220 22.04 6.45 16.49
CA SER A 220 22.11 7.82 17.01
C SER A 220 22.42 8.89 15.95
N LYS A 221 23.12 8.55 14.86
CA LYS A 221 23.41 9.49 13.77
C LYS A 221 22.15 9.85 12.97
N ARG A 222 21.24 8.88 12.76
CA ARG A 222 19.92 9.11 12.15
C ARG A 222 19.10 10.05 13.03
N GLU A 223 19.05 9.75 14.32
CA GLU A 223 18.27 10.52 15.30
C GLU A 223 18.75 11.97 15.45
N SER A 224 20.07 12.19 15.49
CA SER A 224 20.66 13.55 15.45
C SER A 224 20.16 14.36 14.26
N LYS A 225 20.15 13.76 13.05
CA LYS A 225 19.73 14.46 11.83
C LYS A 225 18.21 14.69 11.75
N ILE A 226 17.40 13.82 12.34
CA ILE A 226 15.95 14.03 12.45
C ILE A 226 15.63 15.15 13.45
N GLN A 227 16.37 15.24 14.55
CA GLN A 227 16.21 16.32 15.53
C GLN A 227 16.69 17.67 14.96
N GLU A 228 17.86 17.73 14.29
CA GLU A 228 18.28 18.91 13.54
C GLU A 228 17.24 19.32 12.49
N ALA A 229 16.60 18.36 11.79
CA ALA A 229 15.55 18.66 10.81
C ALA A 229 14.31 19.30 11.48
N ALA A 230 13.90 18.78 12.63
CA ALA A 230 12.78 19.32 13.41
C ALA A 230 13.03 20.78 13.80
N GLU A 231 14.23 21.13 14.27
CA GLU A 231 14.63 22.50 14.61
C GLU A 231 14.55 23.45 13.41
N LYS A 232 14.91 22.98 12.21
CA LYS A 232 14.77 23.79 10.98
C LYS A 232 13.30 23.97 10.58
N PHE A 233 12.44 22.96 10.72
CA PHE A 233 11.00 23.15 10.51
C PHE A 233 10.38 24.08 11.55
N GLU A 234 10.79 24.00 12.82
CA GLU A 234 10.36 24.92 13.88
C GLU A 234 10.81 26.36 13.60
N ARG A 235 12.04 26.57 13.10
CA ARG A 235 12.48 27.90 12.65
C ARG A 235 11.65 28.41 11.47
N SER A 236 11.36 27.56 10.49
CA SER A 236 10.47 27.90 9.36
C SER A 236 9.07 28.32 9.85
N ILE A 237 8.48 27.57 10.78
CA ILE A 237 7.19 27.87 11.41
C ILE A 237 7.27 29.15 12.25
N SER A 238 8.39 29.44 12.93
CA SER A 238 8.53 30.68 13.70
C SER A 238 8.53 31.95 12.83
N LEU A 239 8.98 31.83 11.58
CA LEU A 239 9.00 32.91 10.58
C LEU A 239 7.67 33.01 9.83
N TYR A 240 7.03 31.87 9.54
CA TYR A 240 5.68 31.82 8.98
C TYR A 240 4.87 30.68 9.63
N PRO A 241 4.02 30.98 10.63
CA PRO A 241 3.33 29.97 11.45
C PRO A 241 2.58 28.91 10.66
N ASP A 242 1.98 29.31 9.54
CA ASP A 242 1.02 28.51 8.80
C ASP A 242 1.63 27.86 7.53
N GLU A 243 2.95 27.66 7.50
CA GLU A 243 3.60 26.93 6.40
C GLU A 243 3.21 25.44 6.43
N GLU A 244 2.25 25.06 5.57
CA GLU A 244 1.74 23.69 5.44
C GLU A 244 2.88 22.66 5.36
N ASP A 245 3.88 22.93 4.52
CA ASP A 245 4.95 22.00 4.23
C ASP A 245 5.87 21.80 5.45
N ALA A 246 6.16 22.87 6.20
CA ALA A 246 6.94 22.79 7.45
C ALA A 246 6.15 22.11 8.58
N LEU A 247 4.87 22.45 8.75
CA LEU A 247 3.97 21.80 9.70
C LEU A 247 3.84 20.29 9.41
N ARG A 248 3.70 19.92 8.13
CA ARG A 248 3.58 18.53 7.68
C ARG A 248 4.84 17.73 7.93
N GLN A 249 6.01 18.28 7.60
CA GLN A 249 7.28 17.59 7.85
C GLN A 249 7.57 17.50 9.35
N LEU A 250 7.34 18.57 10.13
CA LEU A 250 7.49 18.53 11.59
C LEU A 250 6.55 17.52 12.24
N ALA A 251 5.27 17.44 11.82
CA ALA A 251 4.35 16.42 12.32
C ALA A 251 4.89 15.00 12.06
N LYS A 252 5.42 14.75 10.86
CA LYS A 252 6.03 13.45 10.51
C LYS A 252 7.29 13.14 11.31
N THR A 253 8.19 14.11 11.55
CA THR A 253 9.37 13.88 12.40
C THR A 253 8.99 13.68 13.87
N ARG A 254 7.97 14.38 14.38
CA ARG A 254 7.44 14.18 15.73
C ARG A 254 6.77 12.80 15.88
N LEU A 255 6.05 12.30 14.87
CA LEU A 255 5.56 10.92 14.84
C LEU A 255 6.71 9.89 14.86
N TYR A 256 7.77 10.12 14.08
CA TYR A 256 8.95 9.27 14.06
C TYR A 256 9.64 9.23 15.44
N ALA A 257 9.78 10.38 16.09
CA ALA A 257 10.36 10.51 17.42
C ALA A 257 9.44 10.06 18.58
N GLY A 258 8.28 9.44 18.29
CA GLY A 258 7.30 9.03 19.30
C GLY A 258 6.59 10.19 20.04
N ARG A 259 6.78 11.43 19.58
CA ARG A 259 6.19 12.66 20.13
C ARG A 259 4.76 12.86 19.60
N TYR A 260 3.88 11.90 19.92
CA TYR A 260 2.54 11.79 19.33
C TYR A 260 1.61 12.97 19.65
N SER A 261 1.69 13.56 20.85
CA SER A 261 0.86 14.73 21.20
C SER A 261 1.22 15.97 20.41
N ASP A 262 2.52 16.25 20.22
CA ASP A 262 2.98 17.39 19.44
C ASP A 262 2.63 17.23 17.95
N ALA A 263 2.76 15.99 17.44
CA ALA A 263 2.31 15.66 16.10
C ALA A 263 0.79 15.88 15.93
N GLU A 264 -0.02 15.47 16.91
CA GLU A 264 -1.48 15.70 16.90
C GLU A 264 -1.83 17.19 16.87
N GLU A 265 -1.15 18.05 17.63
CA GLU A 265 -1.36 19.50 17.61
C GLU A 265 -1.10 20.09 16.22
N LEU A 266 0.06 19.76 15.62
CA LEU A 266 0.43 20.20 14.27
C LEU A 266 -0.58 19.71 13.21
N LEU A 267 -1.05 18.47 13.35
CA LEU A 267 -2.06 17.88 12.47
C LEU A 267 -3.45 18.50 12.66
N ASN A 268 -3.81 18.94 13.87
CA ASN A 268 -5.03 19.73 14.10
C ASN A 268 -4.97 21.07 13.38
N ARG A 269 -3.83 21.79 13.47
CA ARG A 269 -3.62 23.06 12.74
C ARG A 269 -3.72 22.88 11.23
N LEU A 270 -3.13 21.80 10.70
CA LEU A 270 -3.27 21.43 9.29
C LEU A 270 -4.72 21.08 8.91
N LEU A 271 -5.42 20.26 9.70
CA LEU A 271 -6.81 19.84 9.42
C LEU A 271 -7.84 20.96 9.56
N ASN A 272 -7.56 22.03 10.31
CA ASN A 272 -8.39 23.23 10.32
C ASN A 272 -8.40 23.94 8.95
N ARG A 273 -7.27 23.90 8.23
CA ARG A 273 -7.12 24.47 6.87
C ARG A 273 -7.48 23.47 5.76
N PHE A 274 -7.17 22.19 5.97
CA PHE A 274 -7.31 21.12 4.99
C PHE A 274 -8.16 19.95 5.54
N PRO A 275 -9.45 20.19 5.89
CA PRO A 275 -10.28 19.24 6.65
C PRO A 275 -10.59 17.94 5.90
N SER A 276 -10.32 17.87 4.60
CA SER A 276 -10.52 16.69 3.75
C SER A 276 -9.20 16.00 3.36
N SER A 277 -8.06 16.38 3.96
CA SER A 277 -6.77 15.72 3.70
C SER A 277 -6.72 14.32 4.32
N THR A 278 -6.79 13.28 3.49
CA THR A 278 -6.68 11.89 3.96
C THR A 278 -5.27 11.54 4.46
N GLU A 279 -4.22 12.29 4.08
CA GLU A 279 -2.90 12.19 4.70
C GLU A 279 -2.96 12.63 6.16
N TYR A 280 -3.50 13.82 6.45
CA TYR A 280 -3.46 14.36 7.81
C TYR A 280 -4.41 13.63 8.75
N LEU A 281 -5.59 13.22 8.27
CA LEU A 281 -6.49 12.35 9.02
C LEU A 281 -5.80 11.02 9.38
N TYR A 282 -5.07 10.40 8.45
CA TYR A 282 -4.38 9.13 8.72
C TYR A 282 -3.25 9.30 9.74
N LEU A 283 -2.41 10.32 9.55
CA LEU A 283 -1.31 10.63 10.47
C LEU A 283 -1.82 10.98 11.88
N ARG A 284 -2.99 11.67 11.99
CA ARG A 284 -3.59 12.01 13.29
C ARG A 284 -4.22 10.79 13.96
N SER A 285 -4.94 9.97 13.20
CA SER A 285 -5.44 8.67 13.68
C SER A 285 -4.29 7.79 14.18
N PHE A 286 -3.17 7.74 13.45
CA PHE A 286 -1.96 7.02 13.87
C PHE A 286 -1.38 7.58 15.18
N ALA A 287 -1.25 8.90 15.32
CA ALA A 287 -0.80 9.55 16.57
C ALA A 287 -1.68 9.15 17.76
N ARG A 288 -3.00 9.23 17.58
CA ARG A 288 -4.01 8.91 18.59
C ARG A 288 -3.96 7.45 19.00
N LEU A 289 -3.90 6.51 18.05
CA LEU A 289 -3.85 5.08 18.33
C LEU A 289 -2.53 4.61 18.97
N LYS A 290 -1.47 5.42 18.86
CA LYS A 290 -0.22 5.21 19.59
C LYS A 290 -0.27 5.73 21.03
N LYS A 291 -1.14 6.72 21.32
CA LYS A 291 -1.41 7.23 22.68
C LYS A 291 -2.44 6.37 23.41
N GLU A 292 -3.54 6.02 22.72
CA GLU A 292 -4.70 5.30 23.23
C GLU A 292 -5.21 4.33 22.15
N PRO A 293 -5.01 3.00 22.30
CA PRO A 293 -5.39 2.03 21.27
C PRO A 293 -6.87 2.01 20.89
N GLU A 294 -7.77 2.43 21.79
CA GLU A 294 -9.23 2.42 21.60
C GLU A 294 -9.83 3.81 21.29
N SER A 295 -9.00 4.81 20.97
CA SER A 295 -9.43 6.22 20.78
C SER A 295 -10.62 6.36 19.83
N LYS A 296 -11.68 7.02 20.32
CA LYS A 296 -12.92 7.31 19.58
C LYS A 296 -12.69 8.37 18.49
N GLU A 297 -11.75 9.27 18.71
CA GLU A 297 -11.31 10.32 17.81
C GLU A 297 -10.51 9.72 16.65
N ALA A 298 -9.66 8.73 16.93
CA ALA A 298 -8.95 7.98 15.89
C ALA A 298 -9.90 7.17 15.00
N LYS A 299 -10.93 6.56 15.60
CA LYS A 299 -12.04 5.92 14.85
C LYS A 299 -12.75 6.93 13.96
N SER A 300 -13.06 8.12 14.48
CA SER A 300 -13.72 9.18 13.68
C SER A 300 -12.86 9.66 12.50
N ASP A 301 -11.54 9.75 12.68
CA ASP A 301 -10.60 10.03 11.59
C ASP A 301 -10.63 8.92 10.52
N LEU A 302 -10.63 7.64 10.93
CA LEU A 302 -10.71 6.50 9.99
C LEU A 302 -12.05 6.45 9.24
N GLU A 303 -13.17 6.68 9.94
CA GLU A 303 -14.51 6.80 9.35
C GLU A 303 -14.55 7.91 8.30
N ARG A 304 -13.97 9.07 8.61
CA ARG A 304 -13.90 10.20 7.68
C ARG A 304 -13.04 9.91 6.47
N ILE A 305 -11.91 9.20 6.61
CA ILE A 305 -11.11 8.80 5.45
C ILE A 305 -11.89 7.85 4.54
N MET A 306 -12.64 6.88 5.10
CA MET A 306 -13.45 5.94 4.29
C MET A 306 -14.62 6.61 3.55
N ILE A 307 -15.05 7.81 3.96
CA ILE A 307 -16.01 8.65 3.22
C ILE A 307 -15.32 9.43 2.08
N LEU A 308 -14.07 9.87 2.30
CA LEU A 308 -13.30 10.70 1.35
C LEU A 308 -12.57 9.87 0.28
N ASP A 309 -12.11 8.67 0.63
CA ASP A 309 -11.32 7.77 -0.21
C ASP A 309 -11.63 6.32 0.17
N ASP A 310 -12.60 5.71 -0.52
CA ASP A 310 -12.93 4.29 -0.38
C ASP A 310 -11.94 3.38 -1.14
N LEU A 311 -10.93 3.92 -1.82
CA LEU A 311 -10.04 3.15 -2.68
C LEU A 311 -8.73 2.76 -2.00
N ASP A 312 -8.35 3.41 -0.90
CA ASP A 312 -7.09 3.11 -0.22
C ASP A 312 -7.13 1.80 0.60
N PRO A 313 -6.38 0.75 0.21
CA PRO A 313 -6.40 -0.53 0.91
C PRO A 313 -5.67 -0.49 2.27
N LEU A 314 -4.68 0.40 2.46
CA LEU A 314 -3.93 0.49 3.72
C LEU A 314 -4.77 1.09 4.84
N THR A 315 -5.48 2.21 4.59
CA THR A 315 -6.39 2.77 5.59
C THR A 315 -7.54 1.83 5.90
N ARG A 316 -8.08 1.13 4.90
CA ARG A 316 -9.12 0.11 5.12
C ARG A 316 -8.64 -1.01 6.03
N GLU A 317 -7.46 -1.57 5.79
CA GLU A 317 -6.92 -2.61 6.67
C GLU A 317 -6.69 -2.09 8.09
N ARG A 318 -6.27 -0.83 8.24
CA ARG A 318 -6.13 -0.21 9.58
C ARG A 318 -7.49 -0.03 10.27
N ALA A 319 -8.53 0.41 9.56
CA ALA A 319 -9.88 0.56 10.08
C ALA A 319 -10.51 -0.78 10.48
N GLU A 320 -10.32 -1.82 9.68
CA GLU A 320 -10.78 -3.18 9.99
C GLU A 320 -10.02 -3.79 11.16
N THR A 321 -8.70 -3.58 11.24
CA THR A 321 -7.89 -4.03 12.38
C THR A 321 -8.37 -3.37 13.68
N PHE A 322 -8.56 -2.04 13.68
CA PHE A 322 -9.15 -1.32 14.81
C PHE A 322 -10.56 -1.83 15.15
N ALA A 323 -11.41 -2.12 14.15
CA ALA A 323 -12.75 -2.64 14.41
C ALA A 323 -12.74 -4.04 15.04
N LEU A 324 -11.78 -4.89 14.67
CA LEU A 324 -11.61 -6.22 15.28
C LEU A 324 -11.05 -6.14 16.71
N GLU A 325 -10.11 -5.22 16.94
CA GLU A 325 -9.41 -5.04 18.22
C GLU A 325 -10.26 -4.29 19.27
N SER A 326 -11.09 -3.31 18.85
CA SER A 326 -11.70 -2.33 19.78
C SER A 326 -13.22 -2.12 19.64
N LEU A 327 -13.90 -2.75 18.67
CA LEU A 327 -15.35 -2.53 18.46
C LEU A 327 -16.16 -3.83 18.57
N ALA A 328 -17.27 -3.80 19.31
CA ALA A 328 -18.24 -4.90 19.34
C ALA A 328 -18.91 -5.14 17.97
N GLU A 329 -19.32 -6.38 17.68
CA GLU A 329 -19.98 -6.77 16.40
C GLU A 329 -21.21 -5.92 16.06
N GLY A 330 -21.96 -5.49 17.08
CA GLY A 330 -23.14 -4.62 16.93
C GLY A 330 -22.83 -3.18 16.47
N ASN A 331 -21.56 -2.75 16.48
CA ASN A 331 -21.15 -1.40 16.13
C ASN A 331 -21.35 -1.12 14.62
N GLY A 332 -21.91 0.05 14.28
CA GLY A 332 -22.21 0.43 12.90
C GLY A 332 -20.98 0.45 11.97
N THR A 333 -19.82 0.83 12.47
CA THR A 333 -18.57 0.93 11.71
C THR A 333 -17.95 -0.44 11.46
N ARG A 334 -17.97 -1.33 12.47
CA ARG A 334 -17.58 -2.74 12.28
C ARG A 334 -18.51 -3.43 11.28
N ARG A 335 -19.81 -3.10 11.31
CA ARG A 335 -20.81 -3.57 10.35
C ARG A 335 -20.57 -3.11 8.93
N SER A 336 -20.40 -1.81 8.69
CA SER A 336 -20.19 -1.29 7.33
C SER A 336 -18.91 -1.84 6.68
N LEU A 337 -17.84 -2.03 7.45
CA LEU A 337 -16.61 -2.69 7.00
C LEU A 337 -16.84 -4.18 6.63
N GLY A 338 -17.61 -4.91 7.45
CA GLY A 338 -17.98 -6.30 7.16
C GLY A 338 -18.88 -6.43 5.92
N GLU A 339 -19.85 -5.53 5.77
CA GLU A 339 -20.74 -5.45 4.61
C GLU A 339 -19.99 -5.08 3.32
N TYR A 340 -19.02 -4.16 3.39
CA TYR A 340 -18.11 -3.87 2.28
C TYR A 340 -17.35 -5.13 1.83
N ARG A 341 -16.76 -5.89 2.76
CA ARG A 341 -16.05 -7.13 2.43
C ARG A 341 -17.01 -8.20 1.86
N LEU A 342 -18.24 -8.29 2.36
CA LEU A 342 -19.27 -9.15 1.78
C LEU A 342 -19.65 -8.74 0.34
N GLN A 343 -19.74 -7.43 0.06
CA GLN A 343 -19.95 -6.92 -1.31
C GLN A 343 -18.77 -7.27 -2.23
N ARG A 344 -17.51 -7.14 -1.77
CA ARG A 344 -16.32 -7.57 -2.53
C ARG A 344 -16.32 -9.08 -2.80
N PHE A 345 -16.73 -9.91 -1.83
CA PHE A 345 -16.93 -11.34 -2.07
C PHE A 345 -17.95 -11.58 -3.20
N ARG A 346 -19.14 -10.98 -3.12
CA ARG A 346 -20.18 -11.14 -4.16
C ARG A 346 -19.70 -10.70 -5.55
N ALA A 347 -18.90 -9.64 -5.65
CA ALA A 347 -18.32 -9.17 -6.91
C ALA A 347 -17.28 -10.15 -7.50
N ASN A 348 -16.53 -10.86 -6.64
CA ASN A 348 -15.44 -11.74 -7.06
C ASN A 348 -15.80 -13.23 -7.13
N ARG A 349 -16.89 -13.70 -6.48
CA ARG A 349 -17.21 -15.14 -6.35
C ARG A 349 -17.50 -15.86 -7.67
N ASN A 350 -17.98 -15.12 -8.68
CA ASN A 350 -18.32 -15.64 -10.01
C ASN A 350 -17.25 -15.33 -11.07
N SER A 351 -16.11 -14.76 -10.67
CA SER A 351 -14.97 -14.53 -11.57
C SER A 351 -13.87 -15.55 -11.30
N PHE A 352 -12.80 -15.55 -12.12
CA PHE A 352 -11.62 -16.38 -11.89
C PHE A 352 -10.82 -16.01 -10.61
N LEU A 353 -11.27 -15.02 -9.84
CA LEU A 353 -10.61 -14.51 -8.64
C LEU A 353 -11.08 -15.22 -7.35
N TYR A 354 -11.25 -16.54 -7.39
CA TYR A 354 -11.83 -17.34 -6.29
C TYR A 354 -11.14 -17.17 -4.93
N ASP A 355 -9.81 -17.12 -4.90
CA ASP A 355 -9.05 -16.94 -3.65
C ASP A 355 -9.17 -15.51 -3.09
N LEU A 356 -9.34 -14.51 -3.96
CA LEU A 356 -9.64 -13.13 -3.54
C LEU A 356 -11.07 -13.04 -2.98
N ALA A 357 -12.04 -13.68 -3.63
CA ALA A 357 -13.40 -13.80 -3.11
C ALA A 357 -13.39 -14.46 -1.71
N TRP A 358 -12.72 -15.60 -1.57
CA TRP A 358 -12.59 -16.31 -0.29
C TRP A 358 -11.91 -15.45 0.80
N ALA A 359 -10.87 -14.69 0.44
CA ALA A 359 -10.22 -13.75 1.34
C ALA A 359 -11.20 -12.67 1.86
N HIS A 360 -12.03 -12.10 0.98
CA HIS A 360 -13.05 -11.13 1.37
C HIS A 360 -14.13 -11.75 2.27
N LEU A 361 -14.62 -12.96 1.97
CA LEU A 361 -15.60 -13.64 2.81
C LEU A 361 -15.04 -14.00 4.19
N THR A 362 -13.79 -14.46 4.24
CA THR A 362 -13.07 -14.73 5.50
C THR A 362 -13.00 -13.47 6.36
N ARG A 363 -12.65 -12.32 5.76
CA ARG A 363 -12.59 -11.03 6.46
C ARG A 363 -13.98 -10.53 6.89
N ALA A 364 -14.99 -10.70 6.06
CA ALA A 364 -16.38 -10.39 6.42
C ALA A 364 -16.84 -11.21 7.64
N ARG A 365 -16.44 -12.50 7.73
CA ARG A 365 -16.70 -13.38 8.87
C ARG A 365 -15.91 -13.01 10.13
N GLU A 366 -14.70 -12.49 10.02
CA GLU A 366 -13.97 -11.94 11.17
C GLU A 366 -14.69 -10.70 11.75
N LEU A 367 -15.15 -9.81 10.86
CA LEU A 367 -15.85 -8.59 11.24
C LEU A 367 -17.26 -8.87 11.78
N LEU A 368 -17.98 -9.83 11.20
CA LEU A 368 -19.39 -10.15 11.50
C LEU A 368 -19.63 -11.66 11.68
N PRO A 369 -19.03 -12.29 12.72
CA PRO A 369 -19.01 -13.74 12.90
C PRO A 369 -20.39 -14.37 13.16
N ASN A 370 -21.38 -13.60 13.64
CA ASN A 370 -22.72 -14.12 13.92
C ASN A 370 -23.75 -13.78 12.83
N ARG A 371 -23.36 -13.08 11.75
CA ARG A 371 -24.28 -12.74 10.66
C ARG A 371 -24.72 -13.99 9.90
N PRO A 372 -26.02 -14.36 9.88
CA PRO A 372 -26.47 -15.65 9.34
C PRO A 372 -26.10 -15.85 7.87
N GLU A 373 -26.23 -14.80 7.05
CA GLU A 373 -25.85 -14.84 5.64
C GLU A 373 -24.36 -15.18 5.42
N ILE A 374 -23.46 -14.59 6.21
CA ILE A 374 -22.02 -14.84 6.07
C ILE A 374 -21.68 -16.28 6.46
N LEU A 375 -22.36 -16.83 7.47
CA LEU A 375 -22.21 -18.24 7.85
C LEU A 375 -22.71 -19.19 6.75
N VAL A 376 -23.84 -18.90 6.10
CA VAL A 376 -24.35 -19.69 4.96
C VAL A 376 -23.40 -19.63 3.76
N LEU A 377 -22.91 -18.44 3.38
CA LEU A 377 -21.96 -18.30 2.28
C LEU A 377 -20.60 -18.97 2.60
N THR A 378 -20.17 -18.92 3.87
CA THR A 378 -18.98 -19.65 4.34
C THR A 378 -19.15 -21.16 4.21
N LEU A 379 -20.35 -21.66 4.55
CA LEU A 379 -20.70 -23.07 4.41
C LEU A 379 -20.67 -23.51 2.93
N GLU A 380 -21.27 -22.73 2.03
CA GLU A 380 -21.22 -22.97 0.58
C GLU A 380 -19.78 -23.03 0.06
N GLU A 381 -18.93 -22.11 0.48
CA GLU A 381 -17.51 -22.08 0.08
C GLU A 381 -16.70 -23.25 0.65
N TYR A 382 -16.92 -23.67 1.90
CA TYR A 382 -16.28 -24.88 2.43
C TYR A 382 -16.69 -26.12 1.61
N LYS A 383 -17.97 -26.26 1.26
CA LYS A 383 -18.45 -27.34 0.38
C LYS A 383 -17.78 -27.28 -1.00
N ARG A 384 -17.73 -26.10 -1.63
CA ARG A 384 -17.11 -25.88 -2.94
C ARG A 384 -15.61 -26.22 -2.96
N ARG A 385 -14.90 -25.95 -1.86
CA ARG A 385 -13.47 -26.22 -1.70
C ARG A 385 -13.15 -27.65 -1.24
N GLY A 386 -14.15 -28.49 -0.98
CA GLY A 386 -13.96 -29.84 -0.44
C GLY A 386 -13.47 -29.87 1.01
N ASP A 387 -13.58 -28.76 1.75
CA ASP A 387 -13.19 -28.65 3.16
C ASP A 387 -14.29 -29.21 4.06
N PHE A 388 -14.53 -30.52 3.92
CA PHE A 388 -15.64 -31.22 4.54
C PHE A 388 -15.69 -31.10 6.06
N PRO A 389 -14.57 -31.24 6.82
CA PRO A 389 -14.59 -31.08 8.28
C PRO A 389 -15.14 -29.72 8.71
N ARG A 390 -14.64 -28.64 8.10
CA ARG A 390 -15.10 -27.29 8.41
C ARG A 390 -16.51 -27.00 7.91
N TYR A 391 -16.89 -27.58 6.76
CA TYR A 391 -18.28 -27.57 6.28
C TYR A 391 -19.22 -28.20 7.31
N PHE A 392 -18.93 -29.41 7.78
CA PHE A 392 -19.80 -30.15 8.67
C PHE A 392 -19.87 -29.52 10.07
N ASN A 393 -18.76 -29.06 10.62
CA ASN A 393 -18.73 -28.36 11.90
C ASN A 393 -19.55 -27.06 11.85
N LEU A 394 -19.42 -26.27 10.78
CA LEU A 394 -20.25 -25.09 10.57
C LEU A 394 -21.73 -25.44 10.33
N LEU A 395 -22.02 -26.57 9.67
CA LEU A 395 -23.38 -27.06 9.46
C LEU A 395 -24.06 -27.46 10.78
N LEU A 396 -23.32 -28.08 11.71
CA LEU A 396 -23.82 -28.38 13.05
C LEU A 396 -24.12 -27.09 13.83
N THR A 397 -23.22 -26.10 13.82
CA THR A 397 -23.48 -24.78 14.43
C THR A 397 -24.70 -24.09 13.80
N LEU A 398 -24.91 -24.22 12.49
CA LEU A 398 -26.08 -23.67 11.81
C LEU A 398 -27.38 -24.42 12.16
N ARG A 399 -27.33 -25.75 12.31
CA ARG A 399 -28.46 -26.56 12.79
C ARG A 399 -28.85 -26.17 14.22
N GLU A 400 -27.87 -25.96 15.10
CA GLU A 400 -28.09 -25.54 16.49
C GLU A 400 -28.65 -24.12 16.57
N LYS A 401 -28.09 -23.17 15.81
CA LYS A 401 -28.58 -21.77 15.78
C LYS A 401 -29.95 -21.60 15.10
N PHE A 402 -30.34 -22.52 14.22
CA PHE A 402 -31.59 -22.44 13.45
C PHE A 402 -32.32 -23.80 13.42
N PRO A 403 -32.82 -24.29 14.56
CA PRO A 403 -33.36 -25.65 14.70
C PRO A 403 -34.57 -25.91 13.80
N ASP A 404 -35.40 -24.89 13.55
CA ASP A 404 -36.59 -25.00 12.69
C ASP A 404 -36.26 -25.16 11.20
N ASN A 405 -35.01 -24.85 10.79
CA ASN A 405 -34.60 -24.99 9.40
C ASN A 405 -34.22 -26.44 9.07
N LYS A 406 -35.24 -27.24 8.75
CA LYS A 406 -35.12 -28.66 8.38
C LYS A 406 -34.05 -28.96 7.31
N LYS A 407 -33.70 -28.00 6.45
CA LYS A 407 -32.62 -28.16 5.46
C LYS A 407 -31.28 -28.50 6.11
N TYR A 408 -30.96 -27.95 7.28
CA TYR A 408 -29.72 -28.26 7.98
C TYR A 408 -29.73 -29.67 8.58
N GLY A 409 -30.87 -30.14 9.11
CA GLY A 409 -31.05 -31.52 9.55
C GLY A 409 -30.80 -32.54 8.43
N TYR A 410 -31.52 -32.42 7.32
CA TYR A 410 -31.33 -33.28 6.15
C TYR A 410 -29.91 -33.18 5.56
N ALA A 411 -29.27 -32.02 5.61
CA ALA A 411 -27.89 -31.87 5.16
C ALA A 411 -26.91 -32.60 6.08
N VAL A 412 -27.11 -32.60 7.41
CA VAL A 412 -26.26 -33.37 8.34
C VAL A 412 -26.36 -34.87 8.03
N GLU A 413 -27.58 -35.39 7.89
CA GLU A 413 -27.84 -36.81 7.62
C GLU A 413 -27.22 -37.26 6.28
N ASN A 414 -27.54 -36.58 5.17
CA ASN A 414 -27.10 -36.97 3.83
C ASN A 414 -25.58 -36.87 3.63
N ASN A 415 -24.91 -35.91 4.27
CA ASN A 415 -23.47 -35.74 4.10
C ASN A 415 -22.64 -36.70 4.97
N LEU A 416 -23.21 -37.24 6.05
CA LEU A 416 -22.50 -38.12 6.99
C LEU A 416 -22.02 -39.43 6.34
N ASP A 417 -22.81 -40.01 5.44
CA ASP A 417 -22.45 -41.26 4.77
C ASP A 417 -21.47 -41.07 3.62
N HIS A 418 -21.39 -39.86 3.05
CA HIS A 418 -20.30 -39.50 2.13
C HIS A 418 -18.99 -39.32 2.91
N PHE A 419 -19.04 -38.64 4.06
CA PHE A 419 -17.88 -38.43 4.92
C PHE A 419 -17.23 -39.72 5.39
N LYS A 420 -18.02 -40.71 5.82
CA LYS A 420 -17.52 -42.03 6.25
C LYS A 420 -16.75 -42.79 5.16
N LYS A 421 -16.88 -42.40 3.89
CA LYS A 421 -16.16 -43.00 2.74
C LYS A 421 -14.83 -42.30 2.43
N SER A 422 -14.62 -41.08 2.93
CA SER A 422 -13.36 -40.33 2.74
C SER A 422 -12.15 -41.13 3.21
N LEU A 423 -11.00 -40.96 2.54
CA LEU A 423 -9.77 -41.64 2.92
C LEU A 423 -9.39 -41.29 4.37
N SER A 424 -9.51 -40.03 4.75
CA SER A 424 -9.09 -39.53 6.06
C SER A 424 -9.94 -40.10 7.21
N TYR A 425 -11.24 -40.35 6.99
CA TYR A 425 -12.07 -41.09 7.94
C TYR A 425 -11.71 -42.58 7.98
N ARG A 426 -11.55 -43.23 6.82
CA ARG A 426 -11.16 -44.66 6.75
C ARG A 426 -9.80 -44.94 7.39
N GLU A 427 -8.88 -43.99 7.34
CA GLU A 427 -7.60 -44.08 8.04
C GLU A 427 -7.66 -43.65 9.51
N GLY A 428 -8.79 -43.12 10.00
CA GLY A 428 -8.97 -42.70 11.39
C GLY A 428 -8.26 -41.39 11.76
N LEU A 429 -7.82 -40.62 10.76
CA LEU A 429 -7.26 -39.26 10.91
C LEU A 429 -8.33 -38.22 11.23
N VAL A 430 -9.59 -38.57 10.97
CA VAL A 430 -10.74 -37.71 11.22
C VAL A 430 -11.84 -38.57 11.83
N LYS A 431 -12.46 -38.09 12.91
CA LYS A 431 -13.44 -38.83 13.72
C LYS A 431 -14.69 -38.00 13.95
N ILE A 432 -15.80 -38.66 14.26
CA ILE A 432 -17.04 -38.01 14.69
C ILE A 432 -17.04 -38.03 16.22
N GLY A 433 -16.75 -36.89 16.83
CA GLY A 433 -16.83 -36.67 18.27
C GLY A 433 -18.19 -36.12 18.71
N ASN A 434 -18.31 -35.81 20.00
CA ASN A 434 -19.58 -35.39 20.61
C ASN A 434 -20.09 -34.03 20.09
N PHE A 435 -19.17 -33.16 19.65
CA PHE A 435 -19.48 -31.78 19.24
C PHE A 435 -19.21 -31.53 17.73
N GLY A 436 -18.93 -32.58 16.98
CA GLY A 436 -18.67 -32.51 15.54
C GLY A 436 -17.52 -33.37 15.08
N ILE A 437 -16.91 -32.98 13.96
CA ILE A 437 -15.75 -33.63 13.38
C ILE A 437 -14.48 -33.16 14.09
N GLU A 438 -13.72 -34.14 14.59
CA GLU A 438 -12.41 -33.99 15.20
C GLU A 438 -11.32 -34.37 14.17
N GLU A 439 -10.30 -33.54 14.02
CA GLU A 439 -9.26 -33.65 12.99
C GLU A 439 -7.87 -33.86 13.62
N ASP A 440 -7.23 -35.00 13.35
CA ASP A 440 -5.80 -35.24 13.60
C ASP A 440 -5.15 -35.94 12.39
N TYR A 441 -4.77 -35.13 11.40
CA TYR A 441 -4.00 -35.58 10.25
C TYR A 441 -2.54 -35.92 10.59
N GLY A 442 -2.08 -35.73 11.84
CA GLY A 442 -0.67 -35.83 12.21
C GLY A 442 0.25 -34.93 11.37
N ARG A 443 -0.27 -33.80 10.86
CA ARG A 443 0.46 -32.90 9.95
C ARG A 443 1.59 -32.18 10.67
N THR A 444 2.78 -32.20 10.09
CA THR A 444 3.96 -31.47 10.58
C THR A 444 4.43 -30.45 9.54
N PRO A 445 3.64 -29.42 9.23
CA PRO A 445 4.02 -28.44 8.22
C PRO A 445 5.28 -27.67 8.68
N PRO A 446 6.16 -27.25 7.75
CA PRO A 446 7.34 -26.48 8.08
C PRO A 446 6.98 -25.14 8.73
N GLU A 447 7.76 -24.75 9.74
CA GLU A 447 7.65 -23.42 10.34
C GLU A 447 8.23 -22.35 9.40
N LEU A 448 7.48 -21.25 9.25
CA LEU A 448 7.83 -20.12 8.41
C LEU A 448 7.78 -18.83 9.23
N LEU A 449 8.93 -18.21 9.40
CA LEU A 449 9.08 -16.89 9.98
C LEU A 449 8.94 -15.83 8.88
N VAL A 450 8.07 -14.84 9.08
CA VAL A 450 7.89 -13.72 8.14
C VAL A 450 8.07 -12.40 8.89
N PHE A 451 9.24 -11.79 8.71
CA PHE A 451 9.52 -10.44 9.20
C PHE A 451 8.67 -9.38 8.50
N ASP A 452 8.48 -8.23 9.15
CA ASP A 452 7.88 -7.08 8.47
C ASP A 452 8.84 -6.55 7.39
N PRO A 453 8.33 -6.14 6.21
CA PRO A 453 9.18 -5.66 5.12
C PRO A 453 9.68 -4.25 5.42
N GLU A 454 10.95 -3.98 5.12
CA GLU A 454 11.56 -2.66 5.29
C GLU A 454 10.91 -1.64 4.36
N SER A 455 10.53 -0.47 4.87
CA SER A 455 9.99 0.61 4.04
C SER A 455 11.11 1.28 3.24
N GLU A 456 10.97 1.31 1.91
CA GLU A 456 11.76 2.18 1.01
C GLU A 456 11.24 3.64 1.05
N ASP A 457 10.09 3.87 1.68
CA ASP A 457 9.44 5.17 1.79
C ASP A 457 9.60 5.74 3.22
N PHE A 458 10.63 6.56 3.40
CA PHE A 458 10.89 7.26 4.66
C PHE A 458 9.87 8.40 4.87
N LEU A 459 9.33 8.51 6.08
CA LEU A 459 8.30 9.49 6.48
C LEU A 459 7.09 9.57 5.51
N SER A 460 6.62 8.41 5.06
CA SER A 460 5.49 8.28 4.15
C SER A 460 4.15 8.73 4.78
N LYS A 461 3.07 8.77 3.98
CA LYS A 461 1.70 8.95 4.49
C LYS A 461 1.29 7.83 5.47
N TYR A 462 1.93 6.65 5.39
CA TYR A 462 1.57 5.44 6.13
C TYR A 462 2.75 4.94 6.98
N PRO A 463 2.99 5.53 8.18
CA PRO A 463 4.07 5.12 9.07
C PRO A 463 4.17 3.61 9.27
N ASN A 464 3.02 2.96 9.48
CA ASN A 464 2.87 1.53 9.79
C ASN A 464 2.59 0.64 8.57
N ALA A 465 2.83 1.09 7.33
CA ALA A 465 2.65 0.24 6.13
C ALA A 465 3.43 -1.09 6.20
N PRO A 466 4.71 -1.13 6.66
CA PRO A 466 5.43 -2.37 6.95
C PRO A 466 4.63 -3.36 7.79
N THR A 467 4.19 -2.92 8.98
CA THR A 467 3.48 -3.73 9.97
C THR A 467 2.13 -4.21 9.44
N ILE A 468 1.41 -3.36 8.68
CA ILE A 468 0.15 -3.73 8.01
C ILE A 468 0.39 -4.87 7.00
N VAL A 469 1.37 -4.72 6.10
CA VAL A 469 1.68 -5.70 5.05
C VAL A 469 2.17 -7.02 5.65
N GLY A 470 3.06 -6.97 6.66
CA GLY A 470 3.56 -8.14 7.36
C GLY A 470 2.49 -8.87 8.17
N LYS A 471 1.69 -8.15 8.97
CA LYS A 471 0.57 -8.73 9.75
C LYS A 471 -0.49 -9.33 8.84
N ALA A 472 -0.82 -8.69 7.72
CA ALA A 472 -1.71 -9.27 6.72
C ALA A 472 -1.15 -10.60 6.18
N LEU A 473 0.12 -10.64 5.75
CA LEU A 473 0.73 -11.86 5.22
C LEU A 473 0.81 -12.99 6.26
N ARG A 474 1.18 -12.69 7.51
CA ARG A 474 1.15 -13.65 8.62
C ARG A 474 -0.27 -14.16 8.90
N SER A 475 -1.29 -13.31 8.84
CA SER A 475 -2.72 -13.67 9.01
C SER A 475 -3.27 -14.57 7.91
N PHE A 476 -2.77 -14.46 6.66
CA PHE A 476 -3.11 -15.40 5.59
C PHE A 476 -2.34 -16.72 5.70
N LEU A 477 -1.05 -16.68 6.08
CA LEU A 477 -0.23 -17.88 6.25
C LEU A 477 -0.62 -18.70 7.48
N SER A 478 -1.09 -18.08 8.58
CA SER A 478 -1.57 -18.80 9.77
C SER A 478 -2.85 -19.61 9.53
N LYS A 479 -3.57 -19.32 8.45
CA LYS A 479 -4.76 -20.04 7.98
C LYS A 479 -4.43 -21.08 6.89
N ASP A 480 -3.17 -21.14 6.45
CA ASP A 480 -2.72 -22.04 5.38
C ASP A 480 -2.10 -23.33 5.96
N PRO A 481 -2.69 -24.51 5.72
CA PRO A 481 -2.28 -25.77 6.35
C PRO A 481 -0.92 -26.31 5.85
N ARG A 482 -0.29 -25.65 4.87
CA ARG A 482 1.02 -26.03 4.30
C ARG A 482 2.20 -25.52 5.11
N VAL A 483 1.99 -24.55 6.00
CA VAL A 483 3.03 -23.95 6.86
C VAL A 483 2.51 -23.74 8.27
N LYS A 484 3.43 -23.66 9.24
CA LYS A 484 3.16 -23.10 10.56
C LYS A 484 3.76 -21.69 10.59
N ALA A 485 2.93 -20.69 10.31
CA ALA A 485 3.37 -19.29 10.37
C ALA A 485 3.73 -18.92 11.82
N VAL A 486 4.89 -18.31 12.02
CA VAL A 486 5.34 -17.86 13.35
C VAL A 486 4.79 -16.47 13.62
N ASP A 487 4.09 -16.33 14.75
CA ASP A 487 3.56 -15.06 15.22
C ASP A 487 4.67 -14.21 15.85
N LEU A 488 4.83 -12.97 15.37
CA LEU A 488 5.77 -11.99 15.94
C LEU A 488 5.18 -11.24 17.14
N GLU A 489 3.85 -11.10 17.24
CA GLU A 489 3.23 -10.26 18.26
C GLU A 489 3.48 -10.81 19.67
N SER A 490 3.48 -12.14 19.84
CA SER A 490 3.80 -12.81 21.09
C SER A 490 5.24 -12.59 21.59
N PHE A 491 6.20 -12.36 20.69
CA PHE A 491 7.59 -12.01 21.04
C PHE A 491 7.74 -10.50 21.29
N GLN A 492 7.09 -9.68 20.46
CA GLN A 492 7.06 -8.22 20.61
C GLN A 492 6.44 -7.80 21.96
N LYS A 493 5.34 -8.44 22.38
CA LYS A 493 4.68 -8.22 23.69
C LYS A 493 5.57 -8.60 24.89
N LYS A 494 6.60 -9.43 24.69
CA LYS A 494 7.59 -9.78 25.73
C LYS A 494 8.80 -8.84 25.76
N GLY A 495 8.87 -7.84 24.86
CA GLY A 495 10.01 -6.92 24.75
C GLY A 495 11.28 -7.57 24.18
N LEU A 496 11.18 -8.75 23.56
CA LEU A 496 12.33 -9.53 23.08
C LEU A 496 12.85 -9.08 21.70
N LEU A 497 12.14 -8.19 21.01
CA LEU A 497 12.44 -7.81 19.62
C LEU A 497 12.65 -6.30 19.50
N ASP A 498 13.71 -5.93 18.78
CA ASP A 498 13.90 -4.56 18.33
C ASP A 498 12.84 -4.22 17.27
N THR A 499 12.27 -3.04 17.40
CA THR A 499 11.26 -2.52 16.47
C THR A 499 11.75 -1.24 15.82
N GLU A 500 11.38 -1.00 14.58
CA GLU A 500 11.65 0.27 13.91
C GLU A 500 10.75 1.34 14.57
N PRO A 501 11.31 2.42 15.18
CA PRO A 501 10.57 3.27 16.13
C PRO A 501 9.29 3.90 15.56
N TYR A 502 9.32 4.27 14.28
CA TYR A 502 8.25 5.00 13.61
C TYR A 502 7.11 4.10 13.15
N SER A 503 7.44 3.00 12.48
CA SER A 503 6.46 2.04 11.96
C SER A 503 5.96 1.06 13.02
N GLY A 504 6.77 0.81 14.06
CA GLY A 504 6.58 -0.30 15.01
C GLY A 504 6.82 -1.68 14.38
N ALA A 505 7.41 -1.72 13.18
CA ALA A 505 7.70 -2.95 12.45
C ALA A 505 8.79 -3.76 13.13
N VAL A 506 8.75 -5.08 12.99
CA VAL A 506 9.84 -5.99 13.35
C VAL A 506 10.61 -6.35 12.05
N PRO A 507 11.68 -5.60 11.70
CA PRO A 507 12.51 -5.93 10.55
C PRO A 507 13.37 -7.16 10.84
N LYS A 508 13.96 -7.74 9.79
CA LYS A 508 14.95 -8.80 9.92
C LYS A 508 16.30 -8.23 10.32
N THR A 509 16.59 -8.24 11.61
CA THR A 509 17.95 -8.04 12.15
C THR A 509 18.52 -9.36 12.64
N GLU A 510 19.84 -9.45 12.79
CA GLU A 510 20.51 -10.62 13.37
C GLU A 510 19.99 -10.91 14.79
N LYS A 511 19.84 -9.87 15.61
CA LYS A 511 19.26 -9.93 16.96
C LYS A 511 17.80 -10.39 16.95
N ASN A 512 16.93 -9.79 16.14
CA ASN A 512 15.52 -10.21 16.06
C ASN A 512 15.41 -11.67 15.61
N PHE A 513 16.33 -12.14 14.75
CA PHE A 513 16.37 -13.53 14.34
C PHE A 513 16.97 -14.45 15.42
N SER A 514 17.95 -14.02 16.21
CA SER A 514 18.52 -14.85 17.28
C SER A 514 17.52 -15.17 18.39
N GLU A 515 16.61 -14.24 18.70
CA GLU A 515 15.61 -14.32 19.77
C GLU A 515 14.41 -15.22 19.45
N ILE A 516 14.06 -15.39 18.16
CA ILE A 516 12.88 -16.15 17.75
C ILE A 516 13.25 -17.63 17.55
N LYS A 517 12.98 -18.44 18.58
CA LYS A 517 13.14 -19.90 18.54
C LYS A 517 11.83 -20.64 18.33
N ASN A 518 11.91 -21.87 17.81
CA ASN A 518 10.79 -22.80 17.83
C ASN A 518 10.54 -23.38 19.24
N SER A 519 9.52 -24.23 19.37
CA SER A 519 9.15 -24.86 20.66
C SER A 519 10.18 -25.85 21.23
N LYS A 520 11.31 -26.06 20.54
CA LYS A 520 12.45 -26.87 21.00
C LYS A 520 13.71 -26.04 21.29
N GLY A 521 13.64 -24.72 21.16
CA GLY A 521 14.80 -23.83 21.27
C GLY A 521 15.67 -23.74 20.02
N GLU A 522 15.28 -24.39 18.91
CA GLU A 522 16.02 -24.38 17.65
C GLU A 522 15.68 -23.15 16.81
N GLN A 523 16.55 -22.80 15.86
CA GLN A 523 16.26 -21.74 14.89
C GLN A 523 15.21 -22.16 13.85
N ILE A 524 14.36 -21.21 13.45
CA ILE A 524 13.33 -21.45 12.43
C ILE A 524 13.99 -21.55 11.05
N ARG A 525 13.75 -22.67 10.36
CA ARG A 525 14.40 -22.99 9.08
C ARG A 525 14.05 -22.02 7.96
N PHE A 526 12.77 -21.72 7.75
CA PHE A 526 12.35 -20.90 6.61
C PHE A 526 12.07 -19.48 7.07
N VAL A 527 12.79 -18.52 6.48
CA VAL A 527 12.76 -17.11 6.88
C VAL A 527 12.48 -16.24 5.67
N ALA A 528 11.34 -15.56 5.67
CA ALA A 528 10.98 -14.53 4.72
C ALA A 528 11.26 -13.13 5.29
N SER A 529 11.89 -12.30 4.47
CA SER A 529 12.11 -10.87 4.72
C SER A 529 11.98 -10.12 3.40
N GLY A 530 11.63 -8.83 3.46
CA GLY A 530 11.32 -8.10 2.25
C GLY A 530 11.52 -6.59 2.34
N LYS A 531 11.24 -5.93 1.22
CA LYS A 531 11.19 -4.48 1.08
C LYS A 531 9.85 -4.05 0.50
N LEU A 532 9.39 -2.87 0.90
CA LEU A 532 8.06 -2.34 0.64
C LEU A 532 8.16 -0.91 0.12
N SER A 533 7.41 -0.60 -0.94
CA SER A 533 7.08 0.77 -1.32
C SER A 533 5.60 0.91 -1.65
N TYR A 534 5.01 2.04 -1.28
CA TYR A 534 3.62 2.41 -1.57
C TYR A 534 3.56 3.81 -2.17
N LYS A 535 3.56 3.88 -3.50
CA LYS A 535 3.57 5.14 -4.28
C LYS A 535 2.38 5.18 -5.23
N ASN A 536 1.71 6.32 -5.32
CA ASN A 536 0.62 6.57 -6.27
C ASN A 536 -0.50 5.50 -6.23
N GLY A 537 -0.83 4.99 -5.03
CA GLY A 537 -1.84 3.93 -4.85
C GLY A 537 -1.41 2.53 -5.32
N ALA A 538 -0.14 2.35 -5.69
CA ALA A 538 0.45 1.07 -6.06
C ALA A 538 1.34 0.53 -4.94
N LEU A 539 1.01 -0.68 -4.50
CA LEU A 539 1.75 -1.46 -3.51
C LEU A 539 2.77 -2.35 -4.22
N ARG A 540 4.05 -2.11 -3.96
CA ARG A 540 5.17 -2.95 -4.40
C ARG A 540 5.80 -3.61 -3.17
N VAL A 541 5.88 -4.94 -3.19
CA VAL A 541 6.61 -5.70 -2.16
C VAL A 541 7.58 -6.65 -2.85
N GLU A 542 8.85 -6.59 -2.44
CA GLU A 542 9.87 -7.58 -2.78
C GLU A 542 10.06 -8.51 -1.58
N TRP A 543 9.93 -9.81 -1.78
CA TRP A 543 10.18 -10.83 -0.76
C TRP A 543 11.36 -11.71 -1.16
N SER A 544 12.20 -12.05 -0.19
CA SER A 544 13.22 -13.08 -0.29
C SER A 544 12.97 -14.15 0.75
N LEU A 545 12.91 -15.41 0.32
CA LEU A 545 12.81 -16.58 1.19
C LEU A 545 14.19 -17.24 1.30
N ARG A 546 14.68 -17.42 2.53
CA ARG A 546 15.91 -18.16 2.83
C ARG A 546 15.59 -19.45 3.58
N ASP A 547 16.23 -20.53 3.18
CA ASP A 547 16.45 -21.71 4.02
C ASP A 547 17.68 -21.42 4.89
N HIS A 548 17.46 -21.10 6.16
CA HIS A 548 18.53 -20.74 7.07
C HIS A 548 19.42 -21.94 7.41
N LYS A 549 18.87 -23.17 7.42
CA LYS A 549 19.66 -24.37 7.72
C LYS A 549 20.70 -24.66 6.63
N GLU A 550 20.31 -24.49 5.38
CA GLU A 550 21.18 -24.72 4.22
C GLU A 550 21.85 -23.41 3.73
N GLU A 551 21.77 -22.34 4.52
CA GLU A 551 22.21 -20.95 4.27
C GLU A 551 21.79 -20.32 2.91
N LYS A 552 20.84 -20.95 2.22
CA LYS A 552 20.52 -20.70 0.81
C LYS A 552 19.27 -19.84 0.64
N VAL A 553 19.37 -18.82 -0.22
CA VAL A 553 18.17 -18.12 -0.73
C VAL A 553 17.43 -19.05 -1.69
N LEU A 554 16.20 -19.43 -1.35
CA LEU A 554 15.35 -20.29 -2.19
C LEU A 554 14.76 -19.52 -3.37
N GLY A 555 14.49 -18.22 -3.17
CA GLY A 555 14.09 -17.32 -4.23
C GLY A 555 13.80 -15.92 -3.72
N THR A 556 13.90 -14.96 -4.63
CA THR A 556 13.49 -13.56 -4.43
C THR A 556 12.51 -13.18 -5.53
N PHE A 557 11.40 -12.54 -5.17
CA PHE A 557 10.36 -12.18 -6.13
C PHE A 557 9.69 -10.86 -5.75
N ARG A 558 9.11 -10.20 -6.76
CA ARG A 558 8.30 -9.00 -6.59
C ARG A 558 6.82 -9.30 -6.75
N VAL A 559 6.02 -8.53 -6.03
CA VAL A 559 4.57 -8.46 -6.16
C VAL A 559 4.19 -6.99 -6.32
N TYR A 560 3.31 -6.74 -7.28
CA TYR A 560 2.72 -5.45 -7.57
C TYR A 560 1.21 -5.61 -7.56
N ALA A 561 0.52 -4.68 -6.91
CA ALA A 561 -0.95 -4.59 -6.90
C ALA A 561 -1.35 -3.14 -6.64
N ASN A 562 -2.57 -2.76 -7.03
CA ASN A 562 -3.06 -1.38 -6.89
C ASN A 562 -4.58 -1.34 -6.65
N GLY A 563 -5.08 -0.17 -6.27
CA GLY A 563 -6.50 0.06 -6.03
C GLY A 563 -7.07 -0.67 -4.81
N ARG A 564 -8.41 -0.74 -4.74
CA ARG A 564 -9.17 -1.07 -3.52
C ARG A 564 -8.92 -2.44 -2.88
N ASP A 565 -8.49 -3.42 -3.68
CA ASP A 565 -8.14 -4.77 -3.21
C ASP A 565 -6.61 -5.00 -3.18
N GLY A 566 -5.81 -3.98 -3.50
CA GLY A 566 -4.38 -4.11 -3.79
C GLY A 566 -3.56 -4.73 -2.66
N LEU A 567 -3.88 -4.43 -1.38
CA LEU A 567 -3.24 -5.12 -0.25
C LEU A 567 -3.60 -6.60 -0.22
N THR A 568 -4.89 -6.94 -0.29
CA THR A 568 -5.36 -8.33 -0.23
C THR A 568 -4.79 -9.16 -1.39
N GLU A 569 -4.76 -8.61 -2.61
CA GLU A 569 -4.14 -9.24 -3.77
C GLU A 569 -2.61 -9.39 -3.61
N ALA A 570 -1.91 -8.35 -3.16
CA ALA A 570 -0.47 -8.44 -2.93
C ALA A 570 -0.12 -9.50 -1.88
N THR A 571 -0.92 -9.59 -0.82
CA THR A 571 -0.75 -10.57 0.24
C THR A 571 -1.00 -12.00 -0.26
N LEU A 572 -2.09 -12.26 -1.00
CA LEU A 572 -2.36 -13.58 -1.59
C LEU A 572 -1.25 -14.01 -2.56
N ARG A 573 -0.86 -13.13 -3.48
CA ARG A 573 0.26 -13.37 -4.42
C ARG A 573 1.58 -13.62 -3.68
N SER A 574 1.81 -12.94 -2.55
CA SER A 574 3.01 -13.16 -1.72
C SER A 574 2.97 -14.51 -1.00
N ARG A 575 1.82 -14.87 -0.40
CA ARG A 575 1.58 -16.20 0.20
C ARG A 575 1.90 -17.30 -0.82
N ASP A 576 1.30 -17.25 -2.00
CA ASP A 576 1.42 -18.35 -2.98
C ASP A 576 2.85 -18.48 -3.52
N LYS A 577 3.54 -17.37 -3.77
CA LYS A 577 4.94 -17.39 -4.18
C LYS A 577 5.89 -17.87 -3.07
N LEU A 578 5.69 -17.47 -1.80
CA LEU A 578 6.46 -18.01 -0.67
C LEU A 578 6.25 -19.53 -0.55
N LEU A 579 4.99 -19.98 -0.56
CA LEU A 579 4.65 -21.39 -0.43
C LEU A 579 5.18 -22.22 -1.59
N ALA A 580 5.22 -21.68 -2.82
CA ALA A 580 5.79 -22.35 -4.00
C ALA A 580 7.31 -22.54 -3.92
N LEU A 581 8.04 -21.69 -3.19
CA LEU A 581 9.48 -21.83 -2.96
C LEU A 581 9.83 -22.82 -1.84
N ILE A 582 8.92 -23.04 -0.87
CA ILE A 582 9.11 -24.04 0.19
C ILE A 582 9.00 -25.45 -0.40
N PRO A 583 10.02 -26.32 -0.23
CA PRO A 583 9.97 -27.71 -0.71
C PRO A 583 8.71 -28.43 -0.24
N ALA A 584 7.98 -29.03 -1.18
CA ALA A 584 6.77 -29.78 -0.88
C ALA A 584 7.13 -31.11 -0.20
N MET A 585 6.70 -31.27 1.06
CA MET A 585 7.08 -32.39 1.89
C MET A 585 5.96 -32.81 2.86
N GLY A 586 5.92 -34.09 3.15
CA GLY A 586 5.03 -34.73 4.12
C GLY A 586 5.75 -35.89 4.81
N ARG A 587 4.99 -36.68 5.57
CA ARG A 587 5.46 -37.88 6.27
C ARG A 587 4.54 -39.05 6.03
N VAL A 588 5.13 -40.25 5.95
CA VAL A 588 4.42 -41.52 6.05
C VAL A 588 3.73 -41.58 7.41
N HIS A 589 2.40 -41.53 7.42
CA HIS A 589 1.59 -41.65 8.63
C HIS A 589 1.30 -43.12 8.94
N ARG A 590 1.07 -43.95 7.93
CA ARG A 590 0.81 -45.39 8.08
C ARG A 590 1.44 -46.18 6.93
N ILE A 591 1.87 -47.40 7.23
CA ILE A 591 2.31 -48.40 6.27
C ILE A 591 1.27 -49.53 6.30
N LYS A 592 0.90 -50.05 5.13
CA LYS A 592 -0.01 -51.17 4.92
C LYS A 592 0.69 -52.26 4.09
N GLU A 593 0.00 -53.37 3.84
CA GLU A 593 0.49 -54.50 3.05
C GLU A 593 0.90 -54.11 1.62
N ASP A 594 0.10 -53.28 0.94
CA ASP A 594 0.28 -52.89 -0.48
C ASP A 594 0.70 -51.42 -0.66
N SER A 595 0.68 -50.61 0.40
CA SER A 595 0.58 -49.15 0.26
C SER A 595 1.01 -48.37 1.49
N ILE A 596 1.17 -47.06 1.31
CA ILE A 596 1.43 -46.10 2.38
C ILE A 596 0.35 -45.02 2.42
N VAL A 597 0.12 -44.47 3.61
CA VAL A 597 -0.70 -43.27 3.83
C VAL A 597 0.23 -42.13 4.24
N VAL A 598 0.10 -40.98 3.59
CA VAL A 598 0.94 -39.80 3.81
C VAL A 598 0.07 -38.63 4.29
N ASN A 599 0.57 -37.86 5.27
CA ASN A 599 -0.13 -36.70 5.85
C ASN A 599 -0.13 -35.43 4.96
N ALA A 600 -0.16 -35.61 3.64
CA ALA A 600 -0.25 -34.56 2.65
C ALA A 600 -1.29 -34.96 1.58
N GLY A 601 -2.02 -33.99 1.03
CA GLY A 601 -3.13 -34.23 0.11
C GLY A 601 -3.32 -33.12 -0.92
N ILE A 602 -4.56 -32.95 -1.40
CA ILE A 602 -4.90 -32.01 -2.49
C ILE A 602 -4.45 -30.58 -2.18
N VAL A 603 -4.56 -30.12 -0.92
CA VAL A 603 -4.12 -28.75 -0.55
C VAL A 603 -2.62 -28.53 -0.76
N ASP A 604 -1.83 -29.61 -0.69
CA ASP A 604 -0.37 -29.62 -0.85
C ASP A 604 0.08 -29.82 -2.31
N GLY A 605 -0.87 -29.93 -3.24
CA GLY A 605 -0.64 -30.16 -4.66
C GLY A 605 -0.47 -31.64 -5.05
N ILE A 606 -1.04 -32.56 -4.25
CA ILE A 606 -1.08 -33.99 -4.56
C ILE A 606 -2.40 -34.36 -5.22
N ALA A 607 -2.35 -35.19 -6.27
CA ALA A 607 -3.51 -35.78 -6.93
C ALA A 607 -3.23 -37.25 -7.28
N LYS A 608 -4.24 -37.98 -7.78
CA LYS A 608 -4.03 -39.31 -8.35
C LYS A 608 -2.99 -39.24 -9.47
N GLY A 609 -1.99 -40.13 -9.44
CA GLY A 609 -0.85 -40.14 -10.34
C GLY A 609 0.35 -39.29 -9.90
N THR A 610 0.26 -38.50 -8.81
CA THR A 610 1.44 -37.82 -8.26
C THR A 610 2.47 -38.83 -7.77
N VAL A 611 3.73 -38.67 -8.19
CA VAL A 611 4.86 -39.47 -7.72
C VAL A 611 5.42 -38.86 -6.43
N LEU A 612 5.48 -39.69 -5.38
CA LEU A 612 6.11 -39.39 -4.11
C LEU A 612 7.49 -40.04 -4.06
N TYR A 613 8.52 -39.23 -3.83
CA TYR A 613 9.88 -39.69 -3.56
C TYR A 613 10.04 -39.95 -2.05
N LEU A 614 10.35 -41.18 -1.69
CA LEU A 614 10.33 -41.66 -0.30
C LEU A 614 11.74 -41.71 0.28
N TYR A 615 11.91 -41.22 1.50
CA TYR A 615 13.18 -41.09 2.19
C TYR A 615 13.09 -41.61 3.63
N ASN A 616 14.02 -42.50 3.98
CA ASN A 616 14.23 -42.89 5.38
C ASN A 616 15.10 -41.84 6.10
N SER A 617 15.72 -42.20 7.24
CA SER A 617 16.63 -41.30 7.98
C SER A 617 17.88 -40.89 7.20
N SER A 618 18.28 -41.68 6.19
CA SER A 618 19.64 -41.72 5.67
C SER A 618 19.73 -41.47 4.15
N ALA A 619 18.73 -41.91 3.37
CA ALA A 619 18.73 -41.76 1.91
C ALA A 619 17.30 -41.81 1.31
N LYS A 620 17.20 -41.55 -0.01
CA LYS A 620 16.03 -41.92 -0.82
C LYS A 620 15.98 -43.45 -0.89
N VAL A 621 14.81 -44.03 -0.58
CA VAL A 621 14.60 -45.50 -0.59
C VAL A 621 13.74 -45.99 -1.74
N GLY A 622 12.98 -45.10 -2.39
CA GLY A 622 12.13 -45.49 -3.51
C GLY A 622 11.12 -44.43 -3.90
N GLU A 623 10.11 -44.87 -4.64
CA GLU A 623 9.01 -44.03 -5.16
C GLU A 623 7.67 -44.71 -4.94
N ALA A 624 6.61 -43.92 -4.81
CA ALA A 624 5.24 -44.41 -4.77
C ALA A 624 4.31 -43.50 -5.59
N VAL A 625 3.34 -44.10 -6.28
CA VAL A 625 2.34 -43.37 -7.06
C VAL A 625 1.06 -43.23 -6.25
N VAL A 626 0.54 -42.02 -6.14
CA VAL A 626 -0.72 -41.74 -5.42
C VAL A 626 -1.89 -42.35 -6.19
N ASP A 627 -2.64 -43.22 -5.52
CA ASP A 627 -3.85 -43.86 -6.06
C ASP A 627 -5.13 -43.10 -5.66
N GLU A 628 -5.14 -42.55 -4.44
CA GLU A 628 -6.27 -41.83 -3.85
C GLU A 628 -5.77 -40.66 -2.99
N ALA A 629 -6.45 -39.52 -3.02
CA ALA A 629 -6.14 -38.37 -2.18
C ALA A 629 -7.40 -37.61 -1.74
N ASP A 630 -7.41 -37.24 -0.47
CA ASP A 630 -8.32 -36.27 0.16
C ASP A 630 -7.63 -34.89 0.26
N LEU A 631 -8.33 -33.90 0.82
CA LEU A 631 -7.79 -32.54 1.02
C LEU A 631 -6.43 -32.50 1.74
N TYR A 632 -6.21 -33.37 2.73
CA TYR A 632 -5.04 -33.34 3.64
C TYR A 632 -4.21 -34.63 3.66
N THR A 633 -4.67 -35.69 2.98
CA THR A 633 -4.15 -37.07 3.11
C THR A 633 -4.08 -37.74 1.73
N ALA A 634 -3.08 -38.60 1.49
CA ALA A 634 -2.99 -39.41 0.28
C ALA A 634 -2.60 -40.86 0.56
N LYS A 635 -3.18 -41.81 -0.20
CA LYS A 635 -2.77 -43.22 -0.29
C LYS A 635 -1.90 -43.38 -1.53
N ALA A 636 -0.71 -43.95 -1.37
CA ALA A 636 0.22 -44.21 -2.47
C ALA A 636 0.72 -45.66 -2.48
N ILE A 637 0.98 -46.19 -3.68
CA ILE A 637 1.43 -47.55 -3.94
C ILE A 637 2.91 -47.50 -4.36
N PRO A 638 3.85 -48.13 -3.62
CA PRO A 638 5.26 -48.16 -3.98
C PRO A 638 5.53 -48.87 -5.31
N THR A 639 6.38 -48.28 -6.15
CA THR A 639 6.71 -48.84 -7.49
C THR A 639 7.60 -50.09 -7.43
N GLY A 640 8.35 -50.26 -6.33
CA GLY A 640 9.17 -51.45 -6.02
C GLY A 640 8.52 -52.42 -5.04
N GLY A 641 7.21 -52.33 -4.79
CA GLY A 641 6.47 -53.29 -3.95
C GLY A 641 7.00 -53.42 -2.52
N GLU A 642 7.05 -54.65 -2.01
CA GLU A 642 7.43 -54.97 -0.62
C GLU A 642 8.83 -54.48 -0.23
N GLU A 643 9.81 -54.45 -1.14
CA GLU A 643 11.18 -54.07 -0.80
C GLU A 643 11.26 -52.65 -0.23
N ILE A 644 10.49 -51.73 -0.82
CA ILE A 644 10.36 -50.35 -0.35
C ILE A 644 9.62 -50.29 1.00
N LEU A 645 8.55 -51.09 1.17
CA LEU A 645 7.77 -51.12 2.40
C LEU A 645 8.60 -51.61 3.60
N ARG A 646 9.46 -52.61 3.39
CA ARG A 646 10.33 -53.20 4.44
C ARG A 646 11.38 -52.24 4.99
N VAL A 647 11.79 -51.22 4.22
CA VAL A 647 12.81 -50.23 4.63
C VAL A 647 12.23 -48.86 5.04
N LEU A 648 10.91 -48.73 5.03
CA LEU A 648 10.20 -47.54 5.47
C LEU A 648 9.67 -47.69 6.90
N ALA A 649 9.61 -46.57 7.62
CA ALA A 649 8.96 -46.49 8.93
C ALA A 649 7.99 -45.30 8.99
N VAL A 650 7.02 -45.37 9.90
CA VAL A 650 6.14 -44.23 10.21
C VAL A 650 7.00 -43.02 10.62
N GLY A 651 6.64 -41.84 10.10
CA GLY A 651 7.40 -40.60 10.26
C GLY A 651 8.51 -40.38 9.23
N ASN A 652 8.84 -41.36 8.37
CA ASN A 652 9.72 -41.19 7.20
C ASN A 652 9.16 -40.14 6.24
N ARG A 653 10.03 -39.50 5.45
CA ARG A 653 9.65 -38.33 4.64
C ARG A 653 9.18 -38.74 3.25
N ALA A 654 8.17 -38.04 2.76
CA ALA A 654 7.74 -38.08 1.37
C ALA A 654 7.90 -36.68 0.77
N TYR A 655 8.52 -36.58 -0.41
CA TYR A 655 8.67 -35.35 -1.19
C TYR A 655 8.00 -35.53 -2.54
N TRP A 656 7.54 -34.44 -3.17
CA TRP A 656 7.02 -34.48 -4.54
C TRP A 656 7.32 -33.16 -5.25
N HIS A 657 7.27 -33.18 -6.57
CA HIS A 657 7.19 -31.96 -7.36
C HIS A 657 5.73 -31.53 -7.45
N ARG A 658 5.45 -30.27 -7.08
CA ARG A 658 4.13 -29.69 -7.37
C ARG A 658 4.01 -29.52 -8.88
N THR A 659 3.04 -30.19 -9.47
CA THR A 659 2.67 -29.97 -10.87
C THR A 659 2.27 -28.50 -11.06
N LYS A 660 2.71 -27.86 -12.15
CA LYS A 660 2.25 -26.51 -12.51
C LYS A 660 0.75 -26.60 -12.79
N GLY A 661 -0.06 -26.12 -11.85
CA GLY A 661 -1.51 -26.33 -11.90
C GLY A 661 -2.24 -25.44 -12.91
N THR A 662 -3.25 -26.02 -13.53
CA THR A 662 -4.53 -25.37 -13.84
C THR A 662 -5.65 -26.40 -13.57
N PRO A 663 -6.92 -25.97 -13.43
CA PRO A 663 -7.63 -26.19 -12.17
C PRO A 663 -8.40 -27.51 -12.12
N ALA A 664 -8.62 -28.00 -10.90
CA ALA A 664 -9.72 -28.92 -10.64
C ALA A 664 -11.05 -28.19 -10.86
N ASN A 665 -11.64 -28.36 -12.05
CA ASN A 665 -13.08 -28.32 -12.35
C ASN A 665 -13.34 -28.72 -13.81
N GLU A 666 -13.18 -30.00 -14.11
CA GLU A 666 -13.86 -30.67 -15.22
C GLU A 666 -14.63 -31.88 -14.67
N LYS A 667 -15.82 -31.61 -14.09
CA LYS A 667 -16.98 -32.51 -14.00
C LYS A 667 -18.24 -31.67 -13.78
#